data_AF-A0A2G1DGR5-F1
#
_entry.id   AF-A0A2G1DGR5-F1
#
_cell.length_a   1.000
_cell.length_b   1.000
_cell.length_c   1.000
_cell.angle_alpha   90.00
_cell.angle_beta   90.00
_cell.angle_gamma   90.00
#
_symmetry.space_group_name_H-M   'P 1'
#
loop_
_entity.id
_entity.type
_entity.pdbx_description
1 polymer ?
#
loop_
_entity_poly.entity_id
_entity_poly.type
_entity_poly.pdbx_seq_one_letter_code
_entity_poly.pdbx_strand_id
1 'polypeptide(L)'
;MKKSSSFGNKLLFQVLGTIILVFGLSMFFVSKYSYDSSQEEASNFIQKTAEKYGSDVQNDINRSFLVIRMLKSKFEEALNNNVKLNEEETVSYLKRVLDHNPNLSGLWFKIKDSGLLFETIKDNSDKRLYDKNGEFNPYITKSNGKYKIQPGAVYNENDAWVGGPMKSGKDYITKPYFYPVDGVDTLMATLSLPMYYKGKYIGTIGGDIVLDTFSEMTKKIKVYENGYTFIVDSYDMIIGHPNQKLLGKYIFDVVDDKQDYKAALDASKNGENYIFSKVSPTTEETSYYYSKSFSIAQTDTNWTFFVSVPKEEYLSNAIFIRNFSIIAGILALIIIAGIIILSIRKLNKNLSSISFGLDDFFKYLNKETTNPKNIEIKSADEFGVMAYNINTNVKKIQESIDKDNNLIEEVKVIVNTVGKGYLEKRITAQTDTDSLNELKNLLNNMLKNLQELIGKDLNIIIDTLSRYTKRDFTAKLDSSSCGKIGNEIIQMNRMITKMLQSSQADGMSLQNSSIELTSSVKTLSNNATSQASSLEETAAAIDEITSTIEQTSQKAQEMLSISNDTRDSASQGKGFANETVKSMDEINEQVTAINEAITVIDQIAFQTNILSLNAAVEAATAGEAGKGFAVVAAEVRNLASRSADAAKEIKALVENATLKTNNGKEISNKMIEGFSQLESKILSTSKLIDDVTNAAKEQSIGMTQISDAVGQLDKFTQENAAIAEKTNSIAQETNAVAFKVVENVNENNFDGKNNMKSQTELKKESSIIEKRKEEHTSYKKSELKNDSTYKEDKTFKSQADNEDEWESF
;
A
#
# COMPACT_ATOMS: atom_id res chain seq x y z
N MET A 1 25.43 32.07 -61.81
CA MET A 1 26.10 32.25 -60.51
C MET A 1 25.18 31.79 -59.39
N LYS A 2 25.59 30.77 -58.62
CA LYS A 2 24.86 30.33 -57.41
C LYS A 2 24.73 31.53 -56.46
N LYS A 3 23.50 32.01 -56.20
CA LYS A 3 23.22 33.07 -55.21
C LYS A 3 23.80 32.63 -53.86
N SER A 4 24.93 33.20 -53.46
CA SER A 4 25.48 32.97 -52.13
C SER A 4 24.57 33.65 -51.12
N SER A 5 23.97 32.85 -50.23
CA SER A 5 23.20 33.33 -49.08
C SER A 5 24.01 34.37 -48.28
N SER A 6 23.39 35.50 -47.93
CA SER A 6 24.04 36.58 -47.15
C SER A 6 24.54 36.05 -45.81
N PHE A 7 25.59 36.64 -45.25
CA PHE A 7 26.12 36.26 -43.93
C PHE A 7 25.02 36.23 -42.86
N GLY A 8 24.08 37.20 -42.89
CA GLY A 8 22.91 37.22 -42.01
C GLY A 8 21.96 36.03 -42.22
N ASN A 9 21.69 35.62 -43.46
CA ASN A 9 20.86 34.45 -43.74
C ASN A 9 21.58 33.13 -43.37
N LYS A 10 22.91 33.07 -43.46
CA LYS A 10 23.69 31.91 -42.99
C LYS A 10 23.70 31.79 -41.46
N LEU A 11 23.84 32.91 -40.75
CA LEU A 11 23.77 32.98 -39.29
C LEU A 11 22.36 32.62 -38.77
N LEU A 12 21.31 33.10 -39.44
CA LEU A 12 19.91 32.80 -39.12
C LEU A 12 19.61 31.29 -39.22
N PHE A 13 20.09 30.63 -40.27
CA PHE A 13 19.94 29.18 -40.42
C PHE A 13 20.73 28.38 -39.37
N GLN A 14 21.92 28.83 -38.97
CA GLN A 14 22.73 28.15 -37.95
C GLN A 14 22.15 28.28 -36.53
N VAL A 15 21.64 29.47 -36.16
CA VAL A 15 21.04 29.74 -34.84
C VAL A 15 19.67 29.09 -34.69
N LEU A 16 18.79 29.20 -35.71
CA LEU A 16 17.50 28.49 -35.68
C LEU A 16 17.71 26.97 -35.70
N GLY A 17 18.69 26.48 -36.47
CA GLY A 17 19.04 25.06 -36.51
C GLY A 17 19.48 24.52 -35.15
N THR A 18 20.35 25.24 -34.43
CA THR A 18 20.80 24.83 -33.08
C THR A 18 19.68 24.89 -32.03
N ILE A 19 18.84 25.92 -32.07
CA ILE A 19 17.71 26.07 -31.13
C ILE A 19 16.65 24.98 -31.36
N ILE A 20 16.27 24.72 -32.62
CA ILE A 20 15.33 23.63 -32.95
C ILE A 20 15.88 22.29 -32.47
N LEU A 21 17.18 22.06 -32.61
CA LEU A 21 17.83 20.81 -32.22
C LEU A 21 17.84 20.64 -30.68
N VAL A 22 18.15 21.69 -29.91
CA VAL A 22 18.09 21.67 -28.44
C VAL A 22 16.67 21.50 -27.93
N PHE A 23 15.70 22.26 -28.46
CA PHE A 23 14.29 22.13 -28.06
C PHE A 23 13.72 20.76 -28.42
N GLY A 24 14.01 20.25 -29.63
CA GLY A 24 13.61 18.91 -30.06
C GLY A 24 14.17 17.81 -29.14
N LEU A 25 15.46 17.91 -28.77
CA LEU A 25 16.06 16.99 -27.81
C LEU A 25 15.41 17.08 -26.42
N SER A 26 15.18 18.29 -25.90
CA SER A 26 14.54 18.47 -24.59
C SER A 26 13.11 17.91 -24.56
N MET A 27 12.30 18.16 -25.60
CA MET A 27 10.95 17.61 -25.72
C MET A 27 10.97 16.10 -25.83
N PHE A 28 11.91 15.54 -26.60
CA PHE A 28 12.08 14.10 -26.72
C PHE A 28 12.38 13.49 -25.34
N PHE A 29 13.33 14.05 -24.58
CA PHE A 29 13.67 13.53 -23.25
C PHE A 29 12.53 13.69 -22.25
N VAL A 30 11.86 14.84 -22.19
CA VAL A 30 10.72 15.06 -21.26
C VAL A 30 9.55 14.14 -21.61
N SER A 31 9.20 14.03 -22.90
CA SER A 31 8.11 13.16 -23.33
C SER A 31 8.45 11.68 -23.12
N LYS A 32 9.70 11.29 -23.36
CA LYS A 32 10.17 9.92 -23.11
C LYS A 32 10.15 9.61 -21.62
N TYR A 33 10.73 10.49 -20.79
CA TYR A 33 10.76 10.32 -19.34
C TYR A 33 9.35 10.25 -18.75
N SER A 34 8.44 11.12 -19.18
CA SER A 34 7.05 11.10 -18.73
C SER A 34 6.31 9.84 -19.17
N TYR A 35 6.55 9.34 -20.38
CA TYR A 35 5.98 8.08 -20.85
C TYR A 35 6.51 6.89 -20.05
N ASP A 36 7.83 6.79 -19.90
CA ASP A 36 8.51 5.71 -19.18
C ASP A 36 8.07 5.70 -17.70
N SER A 37 7.99 6.87 -17.07
CA SER A 37 7.52 7.04 -15.68
C SER A 37 6.06 6.62 -15.50
N SER A 38 5.14 7.04 -16.38
CA SER A 38 3.73 6.65 -16.29
C SER A 38 3.53 5.16 -16.58
N GLN A 39 4.34 4.56 -17.47
CA GLN A 39 4.33 3.12 -17.73
C GLN A 39 4.82 2.33 -16.51
N GLU A 40 5.89 2.80 -15.85
CA GLU A 40 6.43 2.18 -14.64
C GLU A 40 5.46 2.27 -13.46
N GLU A 41 4.82 3.42 -13.26
CA GLU A 41 3.80 3.62 -12.23
C GLU A 41 2.59 2.70 -12.45
N ALA A 42 2.08 2.63 -13.69
CA ALA A 42 1.00 1.73 -14.05
C ALA A 42 1.39 0.26 -13.83
N SER A 43 2.61 -0.13 -14.23
CA SER A 43 3.15 -1.49 -14.01
C SER A 43 3.17 -1.85 -12.53
N ASN A 44 3.71 -0.96 -11.69
CA ASN A 44 3.78 -1.16 -10.25
C ASN A 44 2.38 -1.23 -9.62
N PHE A 45 1.44 -0.41 -10.08
CA PHE A 45 0.06 -0.42 -9.61
C PHE A 45 -0.65 -1.73 -9.93
N ILE A 46 -0.62 -2.18 -11.19
CA ILE A 46 -1.29 -3.42 -11.60
C ILE A 46 -0.64 -4.65 -10.97
N GLN A 47 0.69 -4.65 -10.78
CA GLN A 47 1.40 -5.71 -10.08
C GLN A 47 0.97 -5.79 -8.62
N LYS A 48 1.02 -4.69 -7.87
CA LYS A 48 0.59 -4.66 -6.46
C LYS A 48 -0.88 -5.03 -6.30
N THR A 49 -1.72 -4.59 -7.23
CA THR A 49 -3.15 -4.95 -7.26
C THR A 49 -3.34 -6.45 -7.46
N ALA A 50 -2.63 -7.04 -8.43
CA ALA A 50 -2.70 -8.47 -8.70
C ALA A 50 -2.13 -9.31 -7.56
N GLU A 51 -1.03 -8.86 -6.94
CA GLU A 51 -0.41 -9.51 -5.78
C GLU A 51 -1.35 -9.52 -4.58
N LYS A 52 -1.96 -8.38 -4.26
CA LYS A 52 -2.92 -8.28 -3.15
C LYS A 52 -4.12 -9.19 -3.38
N TYR A 53 -4.90 -8.94 -4.43
CA TYR A 53 -6.18 -9.62 -4.62
C TYR A 53 -6.03 -11.07 -5.07
N GLY A 54 -4.94 -11.41 -5.80
CA GLY A 54 -4.60 -12.80 -6.07
C GLY A 54 -4.28 -13.58 -4.79
N SER A 55 -3.58 -12.95 -3.83
CA SER A 55 -3.29 -13.56 -2.53
C SER A 55 -4.55 -13.67 -1.66
N ASP A 56 -5.46 -12.71 -1.71
CA ASP A 56 -6.74 -12.77 -1.00
C ASP A 56 -7.56 -14.00 -1.45
N VAL A 57 -7.69 -14.19 -2.77
CA VAL A 57 -8.36 -15.38 -3.36
C VAL A 57 -7.66 -16.67 -2.95
N GLN A 58 -6.32 -16.69 -3.00
CA GLN A 58 -5.54 -17.85 -2.58
C GLN A 58 -5.82 -18.20 -1.10
N ASN A 59 -5.82 -17.19 -0.23
CA ASN A 59 -6.05 -17.35 1.20
C ASN A 59 -7.46 -17.85 1.51
N ASP A 60 -8.48 -17.34 0.81
CA ASP A 60 -9.87 -17.77 0.98
C ASP A 60 -10.08 -19.25 0.60
N ILE A 61 -9.43 -19.70 -0.47
CA ILE A 61 -9.48 -21.10 -0.89
C ILE A 61 -8.67 -21.98 0.07
N ASN A 62 -7.49 -21.53 0.50
CA ASN A 62 -6.65 -22.25 1.45
C ASN A 62 -7.34 -22.44 2.81
N ARG A 63 -8.03 -21.42 3.32
CA ARG A 63 -8.85 -21.50 4.53
C ARG A 63 -9.96 -22.54 4.36
N SER A 64 -10.63 -22.55 3.21
CA SER A 64 -11.66 -23.54 2.90
C SER A 64 -11.10 -24.98 2.90
N PHE A 65 -9.91 -25.21 2.30
CA PHE A 65 -9.22 -26.50 2.38
C PHE A 65 -8.83 -26.88 3.81
N LEU A 66 -8.35 -25.94 4.62
CA LEU A 66 -7.99 -26.18 6.02
C LEU A 66 -9.19 -26.67 6.84
N VAL A 67 -10.35 -26.04 6.65
CA VAL A 67 -11.62 -26.43 7.30
C VAL A 67 -12.00 -27.86 6.92
N ILE A 68 -11.95 -28.20 5.63
CA ILE A 68 -12.27 -29.56 5.16
C ILE A 68 -11.23 -30.57 5.69
N ARG A 69 -9.96 -30.17 5.83
CA ARG A 69 -8.91 -31.01 6.44
C ARG A 69 -9.15 -31.28 7.92
N MET A 70 -9.68 -30.30 8.66
CA MET A 70 -10.09 -30.51 10.06
C MET A 70 -11.28 -31.47 10.16
N LEU A 71 -12.27 -31.33 9.26
CA LEU A 71 -13.39 -32.29 9.14
C LEU A 71 -12.89 -33.71 8.85
N LYS A 72 -11.99 -33.84 7.86
CA LYS A 72 -11.33 -35.10 7.51
C LYS A 72 -10.64 -35.72 8.73
N SER A 73 -9.82 -34.93 9.43
CA SER A 73 -9.02 -35.41 10.56
C SER A 73 -9.91 -35.96 11.68
N LYS A 74 -11.04 -35.28 11.97
CA LYS A 74 -12.04 -35.77 12.93
C LYS A 74 -12.64 -37.13 12.54
N PHE A 75 -12.92 -37.33 11.25
CA PHE A 75 -13.49 -38.59 10.74
C PHE A 75 -12.45 -39.72 10.77
N GLU A 76 -11.21 -39.44 10.34
CA GLU A 76 -10.11 -40.41 10.40
C GLU A 76 -9.73 -40.77 11.85
N GLU A 77 -9.79 -39.83 12.78
CA GLU A 77 -9.54 -40.07 14.21
C GLU A 77 -10.61 -40.99 14.83
N ALA A 78 -11.89 -40.76 14.53
CA ALA A 78 -12.97 -41.65 14.97
C ALA A 78 -12.76 -43.08 14.45
N LEU A 79 -12.39 -43.23 13.17
CA LEU A 79 -12.06 -44.51 12.56
C LEU A 79 -10.88 -45.22 13.24
N ASN A 80 -9.78 -44.49 13.46
CA ASN A 80 -8.57 -45.05 14.06
C ASN A 80 -8.79 -45.51 15.51
N ASN A 81 -9.71 -44.86 16.23
CA ASN A 81 -10.11 -45.23 17.58
C ASN A 81 -11.29 -46.21 17.64
N ASN A 82 -11.79 -46.69 16.49
CA ASN A 82 -12.98 -47.54 16.37
C ASN A 82 -14.24 -46.96 17.04
N VAL A 83 -14.40 -45.64 16.99
CA VAL A 83 -15.57 -44.92 17.52
C VAL A 83 -16.56 -44.69 16.40
N LYS A 84 -17.84 -45.03 16.63
CA LYS A 84 -18.94 -44.66 15.73
C LYS A 84 -19.38 -43.23 16.01
N LEU A 85 -19.53 -42.44 14.96
CA LEU A 85 -20.09 -41.10 15.03
C LEU A 85 -21.61 -41.18 15.02
N ASN A 86 -22.26 -40.28 15.77
CA ASN A 86 -23.70 -40.10 15.71
C ASN A 86 -24.09 -39.29 14.47
N GLU A 87 -25.11 -39.73 13.75
CA GLU A 87 -25.56 -39.12 12.49
C GLU A 87 -26.13 -37.70 12.69
N GLU A 88 -26.99 -37.48 13.70
CA GLU A 88 -27.59 -36.17 13.99
C GLU A 88 -26.56 -35.14 14.49
N GLU A 89 -25.64 -35.58 15.34
CA GLU A 89 -24.53 -34.74 15.82
C GLU A 89 -23.59 -34.36 14.68
N THR A 90 -23.37 -35.28 13.73
CA THR A 90 -22.56 -35.03 12.53
C THR A 90 -23.22 -33.97 11.64
N VAL A 91 -24.51 -34.09 11.37
CA VAL A 91 -25.26 -33.06 10.62
C VAL A 91 -25.19 -31.71 11.32
N SER A 92 -25.37 -31.68 12.64
CA SER A 92 -25.30 -30.46 13.44
C SER A 92 -23.91 -29.83 13.43
N TYR A 93 -22.87 -30.66 13.45
CA TYR A 93 -21.48 -30.22 13.34
C TYR A 93 -21.19 -29.62 11.96
N LEU A 94 -21.59 -30.27 10.87
CA LEU A 94 -21.42 -29.75 9.51
C LEU A 94 -22.14 -28.40 9.31
N LYS A 95 -23.35 -28.22 9.88
CA LYS A 95 -24.03 -26.92 9.90
C LYS A 95 -23.23 -25.84 10.62
N ARG A 96 -22.69 -26.13 11.81
CA ARG A 96 -21.83 -25.19 12.55
C ARG A 96 -20.57 -24.83 11.78
N VAL A 97 -20.00 -25.79 11.05
CA VAL A 97 -18.84 -25.50 10.19
C VAL A 97 -19.23 -24.55 9.05
N LEU A 98 -20.38 -24.75 8.39
CA LEU A 98 -20.90 -23.79 7.40
C LEU A 98 -21.26 -22.42 7.99
N ASP A 99 -21.56 -22.32 9.29
CA ASP A 99 -21.80 -21.03 9.94
C ASP A 99 -20.57 -20.16 10.07
N HIS A 100 -19.46 -20.79 10.42
CA HIS A 100 -18.21 -20.09 10.68
C HIS A 100 -17.31 -19.99 9.45
N ASN A 101 -17.76 -20.50 8.29
CA ASN A 101 -16.97 -20.54 7.06
C ASN A 101 -17.82 -20.12 5.84
N PRO A 102 -18.08 -18.82 5.66
CA PRO A 102 -18.99 -18.30 4.64
C PRO A 102 -18.53 -18.56 3.19
N ASN A 103 -17.25 -18.87 2.98
CA ASN A 103 -16.70 -19.20 1.66
C ASN A 103 -17.14 -20.58 1.16
N LEU A 104 -17.62 -21.46 2.07
CA LEU A 104 -18.16 -22.77 1.73
C LEU A 104 -19.68 -22.69 1.57
N SER A 105 -20.19 -23.08 0.41
CA SER A 105 -21.62 -23.15 0.13
C SER A 105 -22.24 -24.50 0.50
N GLY A 106 -21.42 -25.55 0.60
CA GLY A 106 -21.86 -26.87 1.00
C GLY A 106 -20.75 -27.75 1.52
N LEU A 107 -21.14 -28.77 2.29
CA LEU A 107 -20.27 -29.80 2.85
C LEU A 107 -20.88 -31.17 2.60
N TRP A 108 -20.02 -32.14 2.28
CA TRP A 108 -20.40 -33.52 2.02
C TRP A 108 -19.23 -34.48 2.29
N PHE A 109 -19.55 -35.76 2.45
CA PHE A 109 -18.57 -36.84 2.43
C PHE A 109 -19.14 -38.05 1.70
N LYS A 110 -18.28 -38.85 1.06
CA LYS A 110 -18.61 -40.10 0.35
C LYS A 110 -17.69 -41.20 0.82
N ILE A 111 -18.21 -42.16 1.57
CA ILE A 111 -17.44 -43.31 2.06
C ILE A 111 -17.98 -44.56 1.36
N LYS A 112 -17.09 -45.49 0.99
CA LYS A 112 -17.46 -46.76 0.33
C LYS A 112 -18.43 -47.61 1.16
N ASP A 113 -18.23 -47.59 2.47
CA ASP A 113 -19.01 -48.30 3.47
C ASP A 113 -19.22 -47.34 4.65
N SER A 114 -20.40 -46.70 4.72
CA SER A 114 -20.70 -45.76 5.81
C SER A 114 -20.79 -46.47 7.17
N GLY A 115 -21.03 -47.79 7.15
CA GLY A 115 -21.01 -48.67 8.32
C GLY A 115 -19.65 -48.72 9.01
N LEU A 116 -18.57 -48.21 8.40
CA LEU A 116 -17.28 -48.01 9.08
C LEU A 116 -17.33 -46.88 10.11
N LEU A 117 -18.09 -45.82 9.86
CA LEU A 117 -18.13 -44.59 10.66
C LEU A 117 -19.43 -44.40 11.44
N PHE A 118 -20.55 -44.91 10.94
CA PHE A 118 -21.88 -44.69 11.49
C PHE A 118 -22.57 -46.02 11.81
N GLU A 119 -23.52 -46.01 12.74
CA GLU A 119 -24.41 -47.15 12.95
C GLU A 119 -25.49 -47.15 11.87
N THR A 120 -25.72 -48.29 11.20
CA THR A 120 -26.73 -48.37 10.14
C THR A 120 -28.14 -48.39 10.73
N ILE A 121 -28.74 -47.21 10.97
CA ILE A 121 -30.10 -47.11 11.50
C ILE A 121 -31.10 -47.25 10.34
N LYS A 122 -31.76 -48.41 10.26
CA LYS A 122 -32.67 -48.78 9.14
C LYS A 122 -34.13 -48.38 9.33
N ASP A 123 -34.54 -47.87 10.49
CA ASP A 123 -35.96 -47.62 10.75
C ASP A 123 -36.17 -46.25 11.45
N ASN A 124 -37.04 -45.41 10.87
CA ASN A 124 -37.41 -44.03 11.28
C ASN A 124 -36.44 -42.86 11.04
N SER A 125 -35.39 -43.02 10.23
CA SER A 125 -34.45 -41.92 9.95
C SER A 125 -34.91 -40.97 8.82
N ASP A 126 -34.47 -39.70 8.88
CA ASP A 126 -34.78 -38.69 7.86
C ASP A 126 -34.16 -39.10 6.51
N LYS A 127 -35.00 -39.49 5.54
CA LYS A 127 -34.59 -39.95 4.20
C LYS A 127 -33.71 -38.95 3.46
N ARG A 128 -33.68 -37.67 3.85
CA ARG A 128 -32.79 -36.65 3.26
C ARG A 128 -31.31 -36.87 3.61
N LEU A 129 -31.00 -37.68 4.61
CA LEU A 129 -29.64 -37.94 5.09
C LEU A 129 -28.96 -39.14 4.41
N TYR A 130 -29.74 -39.96 3.70
CA TYR A 130 -29.26 -41.21 3.11
C TYR A 130 -29.40 -41.17 1.60
N ASP A 131 -28.42 -41.74 0.91
CA ASP A 131 -28.50 -41.90 -0.54
C ASP A 131 -29.50 -43.00 -0.94
N LYS A 132 -29.67 -43.21 -2.26
CA LYS A 132 -30.62 -44.20 -2.79
C LYS A 132 -30.28 -45.66 -2.42
N ASN A 133 -29.06 -45.93 -1.96
CA ASN A 133 -28.63 -47.26 -1.49
C ASN A 133 -28.81 -47.43 0.03
N GLY A 134 -29.22 -46.36 0.74
CA GLY A 134 -29.42 -46.37 2.18
C GLY A 134 -28.16 -46.08 2.99
N GLU A 135 -27.10 -45.56 2.36
CA GLU A 135 -25.87 -45.17 3.06
C GLU A 135 -25.98 -43.74 3.60
N PHE A 136 -25.51 -43.50 4.83
CA PHE A 136 -25.52 -42.17 5.44
C PHE A 136 -24.54 -41.25 4.71
N ASN A 137 -25.09 -40.27 4.00
CA ASN A 137 -24.39 -39.48 3.01
C ASN A 137 -25.11 -38.14 2.77
N PRO A 138 -25.27 -37.30 3.80
CA PRO A 138 -25.95 -36.04 3.67
C PRO A 138 -25.12 -35.06 2.85
N TYR A 139 -25.78 -34.33 1.95
CA TYR A 139 -25.24 -33.10 1.37
C TYR A 139 -25.94 -31.91 2.02
N ILE A 140 -25.15 -31.09 2.71
CA ILE A 140 -25.66 -29.94 3.46
C ILE A 140 -25.16 -28.69 2.75
N THR A 141 -26.08 -27.87 2.27
CA THR A 141 -25.76 -26.57 1.68
C THR A 141 -26.30 -25.44 2.55
N LYS A 142 -25.65 -24.29 2.48
CA LYS A 142 -26.09 -23.05 3.10
C LYS A 142 -26.13 -21.95 2.04
N SER A 143 -27.31 -21.36 1.87
CA SER A 143 -27.54 -20.26 0.95
C SER A 143 -28.48 -19.24 1.59
N ASN A 144 -28.16 -17.95 1.50
CA ASN A 144 -28.95 -16.86 2.10
C ASN A 144 -29.33 -17.09 3.58
N GLY A 145 -28.39 -17.63 4.37
CA GLY A 145 -28.58 -17.92 5.80
C GLY A 145 -29.48 -19.10 6.13
N LYS A 146 -29.98 -19.84 5.13
CA LYS A 146 -30.83 -21.03 5.31
C LYS A 146 -30.06 -22.29 4.92
N TYR A 147 -30.26 -23.37 5.66
CA TYR A 147 -29.72 -24.67 5.31
C TYR A 147 -30.70 -25.46 4.46
N LYS A 148 -30.14 -26.19 3.51
CA LYS A 148 -30.84 -27.26 2.81
C LYS A 148 -30.05 -28.55 2.97
N ILE A 149 -30.78 -29.62 3.25
CA ILE A 149 -30.22 -30.97 3.39
C ILE A 149 -30.89 -31.82 2.34
N GLN A 150 -30.08 -32.51 1.55
CA GLN A 150 -30.55 -33.43 0.52
C GLN A 150 -29.71 -34.70 0.48
N PRO A 151 -30.27 -35.81 -0.03
CA PRO A 151 -29.52 -37.03 -0.28
C PRO A 151 -28.31 -36.73 -1.15
N GLY A 152 -27.12 -37.11 -0.70
CA GLY A 152 -25.94 -37.04 -1.53
C GLY A 152 -26.00 -38.03 -2.70
N ALA A 153 -25.27 -37.76 -3.78
CA ALA A 153 -25.03 -38.75 -4.83
C ALA A 153 -24.38 -40.02 -4.26
N VAL A 154 -24.74 -41.18 -4.82
CA VAL A 154 -24.11 -42.47 -4.45
C VAL A 154 -22.62 -42.42 -4.73
N TYR A 155 -21.83 -43.01 -3.84
CA TYR A 155 -20.39 -43.14 -4.02
C TYR A 155 -20.05 -43.69 -5.42
N ASN A 156 -19.26 -42.93 -6.19
CA ASN A 156 -18.84 -43.29 -7.54
C ASN A 156 -17.44 -42.74 -7.83
N GLU A 157 -16.48 -43.63 -8.12
CA GLU A 157 -15.09 -43.26 -8.41
C GLU A 157 -14.91 -42.54 -9.75
N ASN A 158 -15.95 -42.50 -10.59
CA ASN A 158 -15.95 -41.74 -11.83
C ASN A 158 -16.33 -40.27 -11.63
N ASP A 159 -16.93 -39.91 -10.49
CA ASP A 159 -17.28 -38.52 -10.20
C ASP A 159 -16.01 -37.72 -9.94
N ALA A 160 -15.88 -36.52 -10.53
CA ALA A 160 -14.64 -35.74 -10.46
C ALA A 160 -14.21 -35.44 -9.01
N TRP A 161 -15.16 -35.10 -8.13
CA TRP A 161 -14.93 -34.81 -6.72
C TRP A 161 -14.62 -36.04 -5.84
N VAL A 162 -14.86 -37.27 -6.34
CA VAL A 162 -14.49 -38.52 -5.64
C VAL A 162 -13.23 -39.14 -6.27
N GLY A 163 -13.25 -39.33 -7.57
CA GLY A 163 -12.16 -39.95 -8.34
C GLY A 163 -10.91 -39.09 -8.42
N GLY A 164 -11.04 -37.76 -8.47
CA GLY A 164 -9.93 -36.81 -8.50
C GLY A 164 -8.99 -36.91 -7.30
N PRO A 165 -9.47 -36.69 -6.06
CA PRO A 165 -8.66 -36.87 -4.85
C PRO A 165 -8.20 -38.33 -4.66
N MET A 166 -9.01 -39.32 -5.06
CA MET A 166 -8.60 -40.74 -4.99
C MET A 166 -7.37 -41.05 -5.85
N LYS A 167 -7.36 -40.57 -7.11
CA LYS A 167 -6.27 -40.82 -8.07
C LYS A 167 -5.02 -40.00 -7.73
N SER A 168 -5.20 -38.77 -7.29
CA SER A 168 -4.08 -37.87 -6.96
C SER A 168 -3.45 -38.17 -5.60
N GLY A 169 -4.22 -38.73 -4.65
CA GLY A 169 -3.76 -39.01 -3.29
C GLY A 169 -3.54 -37.77 -2.42
N LYS A 170 -3.98 -36.59 -2.88
CA LYS A 170 -3.80 -35.29 -2.22
C LYS A 170 -5.02 -34.40 -2.40
N ASP A 171 -4.92 -33.15 -1.93
CA ASP A 171 -5.93 -32.12 -2.15
C ASP A 171 -6.30 -32.02 -3.63
N TYR A 172 -7.59 -31.91 -3.90
CA TYR A 172 -8.11 -31.85 -5.27
C TYR A 172 -9.18 -30.78 -5.37
N ILE A 173 -9.09 -29.96 -6.43
CA ILE A 173 -10.14 -29.03 -6.83
C ILE A 173 -10.70 -29.48 -8.17
N THR A 174 -12.02 -29.59 -8.30
CA THR A 174 -12.63 -29.98 -9.57
C THR A 174 -12.48 -28.88 -10.60
N LYS A 175 -12.55 -29.27 -11.88
CA LYS A 175 -12.95 -28.31 -12.91
C LYS A 175 -14.30 -27.70 -12.52
N PRO A 176 -14.50 -26.37 -12.63
CA PRO A 176 -15.77 -25.78 -12.29
C PRO A 176 -16.90 -26.29 -13.17
N TYR A 177 -18.08 -26.40 -12.59
CA TYR A 177 -19.28 -26.92 -13.23
C TYR A 177 -20.51 -26.19 -12.68
N PHE A 178 -21.57 -26.17 -13.49
CA PHE A 178 -22.86 -25.66 -13.05
C PHE A 178 -23.60 -26.71 -12.25
N TYR A 179 -24.12 -26.32 -11.09
CA TYR A 179 -24.95 -27.17 -10.25
C TYR A 179 -26.12 -26.38 -9.68
N PRO A 180 -27.33 -26.96 -9.64
CA PRO A 180 -28.50 -26.26 -9.13
C PRO A 180 -28.46 -26.16 -7.60
N VAL A 181 -28.03 -25.02 -7.07
CA VAL A 181 -28.15 -24.67 -5.66
C VAL A 181 -29.49 -23.96 -5.48
N ASP A 182 -30.40 -24.52 -4.69
CA ASP A 182 -31.76 -23.99 -4.51
C ASP A 182 -32.57 -23.77 -5.80
N GLY A 183 -32.28 -24.56 -6.84
CA GLY A 183 -32.96 -24.46 -8.14
C GLY A 183 -32.39 -23.39 -9.07
N VAL A 184 -31.28 -22.74 -8.69
CA VAL A 184 -30.54 -21.81 -9.52
C VAL A 184 -29.24 -22.46 -9.96
N ASP A 185 -29.02 -22.56 -11.27
CA ASP A 185 -27.75 -23.05 -11.83
C ASP A 185 -26.62 -22.11 -11.40
N THR A 186 -25.76 -22.61 -10.53
CA THR A 186 -24.68 -21.84 -9.90
C THR A 186 -23.35 -22.42 -10.35
N LEU A 187 -22.43 -21.56 -10.81
CA LEU A 187 -21.07 -21.98 -11.16
C LEU A 187 -20.28 -22.23 -9.86
N MET A 188 -19.82 -23.46 -9.68
CA MET A 188 -19.11 -23.89 -8.49
C MET A 188 -17.87 -24.72 -8.81
N ALA A 189 -16.97 -24.80 -7.84
CA ALA A 189 -15.91 -25.80 -7.82
C ALA A 189 -15.96 -26.54 -6.48
N THR A 190 -15.52 -27.79 -6.48
CA THR A 190 -15.52 -28.63 -5.29
C THR A 190 -14.11 -28.89 -4.82
N LEU A 191 -13.85 -28.56 -3.56
CA LEU A 191 -12.63 -28.83 -2.83
C LEU A 191 -12.77 -30.19 -2.16
N SER A 192 -11.93 -31.15 -2.50
CA SER A 192 -12.07 -32.55 -2.06
C SER A 192 -10.74 -33.10 -1.52
N LEU A 193 -10.82 -33.89 -0.46
CA LEU A 193 -9.67 -34.57 0.15
C LEU A 193 -9.94 -36.08 0.26
N PRO A 194 -8.94 -36.92 -0.03
CA PRO A 194 -9.06 -38.37 0.13
C PRO A 194 -8.96 -38.75 1.61
N MET A 195 -9.79 -39.70 2.05
CA MET A 195 -9.79 -40.27 3.40
C MET A 195 -9.19 -41.68 3.39
N TYR A 196 -8.38 -41.98 4.39
CA TYR A 196 -7.70 -43.26 4.55
C TYR A 196 -7.97 -43.89 5.91
N TYR A 197 -8.11 -45.22 5.92
CA TYR A 197 -8.14 -46.02 7.14
C TYR A 197 -7.21 -47.22 6.98
N LYS A 198 -6.26 -47.39 7.92
CA LYS A 198 -5.21 -48.43 7.88
C LYS A 198 -4.46 -48.46 6.53
N GLY A 199 -4.16 -47.28 5.97
CA GLY A 199 -3.45 -47.11 4.70
C GLY A 199 -4.28 -47.42 3.44
N LYS A 200 -5.57 -47.77 3.57
CA LYS A 200 -6.47 -47.98 2.43
C LYS A 200 -7.38 -46.77 2.24
N TYR A 201 -7.54 -46.36 1.00
CA TYR A 201 -8.51 -45.32 0.65
C TYR A 201 -9.94 -45.84 0.88
N ILE A 202 -10.72 -45.08 1.64
CA ILE A 202 -12.08 -45.46 2.05
C ILE A 202 -13.17 -44.51 1.52
N GLY A 203 -12.79 -43.33 1.04
CA GLY A 203 -13.75 -42.31 0.65
C GLY A 203 -13.15 -40.93 0.50
N THR A 204 -14.02 -39.94 0.28
CA THR A 204 -13.66 -38.53 0.12
C THR A 204 -14.54 -37.65 0.97
N ILE A 205 -13.98 -36.53 1.40
CA ILE A 205 -14.72 -35.48 2.07
C ILE A 205 -14.43 -34.17 1.35
N GLY A 206 -15.44 -33.33 1.23
CA GLY A 206 -15.32 -32.13 0.44
C GLY A 206 -16.28 -31.03 0.83
N GLY A 207 -16.01 -29.87 0.27
CA GLY A 207 -16.86 -28.71 0.36
C GLY A 207 -16.90 -27.97 -0.97
N ASP A 208 -18.02 -27.31 -1.22
CA ASP A 208 -18.25 -26.59 -2.47
C ASP A 208 -18.02 -25.10 -2.25
N ILE A 209 -17.40 -24.46 -3.24
CA ILE A 209 -17.23 -23.00 -3.29
C ILE A 209 -18.03 -22.46 -4.48
N VAL A 210 -18.77 -21.38 -4.24
CA VAL A 210 -19.50 -20.67 -5.31
C VAL A 210 -18.57 -19.65 -5.93
N LEU A 211 -18.36 -19.74 -7.25
CA LEU A 211 -17.39 -18.90 -7.94
C LEU A 211 -17.92 -17.47 -8.21
N ASP A 212 -19.24 -17.26 -8.12
CA ASP A 212 -19.84 -15.92 -8.18
C ASP A 212 -19.30 -14.98 -7.09
N THR A 213 -18.84 -15.51 -5.95
CA THR A 213 -18.21 -14.71 -4.89
C THR A 213 -16.96 -13.99 -5.41
N PHE A 214 -16.14 -14.67 -6.21
CA PHE A 214 -14.97 -14.08 -6.86
C PHE A 214 -15.37 -13.11 -7.96
N SER A 215 -16.48 -13.35 -8.65
CA SER A 215 -17.02 -12.40 -9.62
C SER A 215 -17.40 -11.07 -8.96
N GLU A 216 -18.17 -11.10 -7.87
CA GLU A 216 -18.52 -9.91 -7.11
C GLU A 216 -17.30 -9.21 -6.50
N MET A 217 -16.28 -9.97 -6.08
CA MET A 217 -15.00 -9.41 -5.65
C MET A 217 -14.32 -8.66 -6.81
N THR A 218 -14.15 -9.29 -7.98
CA THR A 218 -13.48 -8.65 -9.14
C THR A 218 -14.19 -7.38 -9.61
N LYS A 219 -15.53 -7.34 -9.50
CA LYS A 219 -16.36 -6.18 -9.82
C LYS A 219 -16.17 -5.01 -8.85
N LYS A 220 -15.87 -5.27 -7.58
CA LYS A 220 -15.62 -4.24 -6.56
C LYS A 220 -14.22 -3.63 -6.65
N ILE A 221 -13.26 -4.36 -7.24
CA ILE A 221 -11.89 -3.88 -7.38
C ILE A 221 -11.83 -2.78 -8.44
N LYS A 222 -11.56 -1.55 -7.99
CA LYS A 222 -11.42 -0.39 -8.87
C LYS A 222 -9.99 -0.30 -9.43
N VAL A 223 -9.86 -0.40 -10.74
CA VAL A 223 -8.59 -0.27 -11.48
C VAL A 223 -8.72 0.92 -12.41
N TYR A 224 -8.26 2.10 -11.99
CA TYR A 224 -8.52 3.36 -12.71
C TYR A 224 -10.03 3.56 -13.01
N GLU A 225 -10.40 4.11 -14.18
CA GLU A 225 -11.81 4.34 -14.55
C GLU A 225 -12.41 3.13 -15.26
N ASN A 226 -11.76 2.61 -16.33
CA ASN A 226 -12.27 1.49 -17.11
C ASN A 226 -11.42 0.21 -16.99
N GLY A 227 -10.35 0.22 -16.21
CA GLY A 227 -9.61 -1.00 -15.89
C GLY A 227 -10.45 -2.00 -15.09
N TYR A 228 -10.05 -3.26 -15.13
CA TYR A 228 -10.77 -4.34 -14.48
C TYR A 228 -9.85 -5.50 -14.08
N THR A 229 -10.39 -6.39 -13.25
CA THR A 229 -9.71 -7.62 -12.84
C THR A 229 -10.52 -8.83 -13.23
N PHE A 230 -9.89 -9.99 -13.37
CA PHE A 230 -10.59 -11.25 -13.60
C PHE A 230 -9.71 -12.44 -13.22
N ILE A 231 -10.33 -13.61 -13.05
CA ILE A 231 -9.66 -14.82 -12.59
C ILE A 231 -9.90 -15.94 -13.61
N VAL A 232 -8.85 -16.67 -13.92
CA VAL A 232 -8.87 -17.85 -14.80
C VAL A 232 -8.34 -19.04 -14.02
N ASP A 233 -9.05 -20.16 -14.09
CA ASP A 233 -8.64 -21.41 -13.44
C ASP A 233 -7.53 -22.14 -14.24
N SER A 234 -7.09 -23.29 -13.74
CA SER A 234 -6.09 -24.14 -14.40
C SER A 234 -6.59 -24.83 -15.67
N TYR A 235 -7.88 -24.73 -15.98
CA TYR A 235 -8.53 -25.28 -17.17
C TYR A 235 -8.87 -24.19 -18.20
N ASP A 236 -8.23 -23.02 -18.08
CA ASP A 236 -8.37 -21.86 -18.95
C ASP A 236 -9.79 -21.25 -18.95
N MET A 237 -10.57 -21.50 -17.90
CA MET A 237 -11.95 -21.02 -17.74
C MET A 237 -12.03 -19.79 -16.85
N ILE A 238 -12.84 -18.81 -17.25
CA ILE A 238 -13.07 -17.59 -16.49
C ILE A 238 -13.99 -17.90 -15.32
N ILE A 239 -13.49 -17.71 -14.11
CA ILE A 239 -14.19 -18.03 -12.87
C ILE A 239 -14.54 -16.80 -12.02
N GLY A 240 -13.97 -15.64 -12.33
CA GLY A 240 -14.37 -14.35 -11.76
C GLY A 240 -14.16 -13.26 -12.78
N HIS A 241 -15.18 -12.45 -13.07
CA HIS A 241 -15.08 -11.35 -14.02
C HIS A 241 -16.23 -10.34 -13.81
N PRO A 242 -16.01 -9.01 -13.85
CA PRO A 242 -17.05 -8.00 -13.62
C PRO A 242 -18.27 -8.14 -14.56
N ASN A 243 -18.02 -8.53 -15.80
CA ASN A 243 -19.04 -8.96 -16.75
C ASN A 243 -19.44 -10.43 -16.50
N GLN A 244 -20.57 -10.63 -15.82
CA GLN A 244 -21.12 -11.96 -15.50
C GLN A 244 -21.36 -12.86 -16.73
N LYS A 245 -21.54 -12.30 -17.93
CA LYS A 245 -21.74 -13.08 -19.17
C LYS A 245 -20.50 -13.85 -19.62
N LEU A 246 -19.34 -13.59 -19.01
CA LEU A 246 -18.08 -14.27 -19.33
C LEU A 246 -17.77 -15.42 -18.37
N LEU A 247 -18.48 -15.52 -17.23
CA LEU A 247 -18.26 -16.60 -16.27
C LEU A 247 -18.55 -17.97 -16.91
N GLY A 248 -17.68 -18.94 -16.63
CA GLY A 248 -17.79 -20.30 -17.14
C GLY A 248 -17.42 -20.47 -18.62
N LYS A 249 -16.98 -19.41 -19.32
CA LYS A 249 -16.43 -19.50 -20.67
C LYS A 249 -14.93 -19.73 -20.64
N TYR A 250 -14.39 -20.40 -21.66
CA TYR A 250 -12.95 -20.45 -21.84
C TYR A 250 -12.44 -19.10 -22.32
N ILE A 251 -11.31 -18.66 -21.76
CA ILE A 251 -10.70 -17.38 -22.14
C ILE A 251 -10.42 -17.32 -23.64
N PHE A 252 -10.03 -18.44 -24.22
CA PHE A 252 -9.72 -18.55 -25.65
C PHE A 252 -10.95 -18.48 -26.58
N ASP A 253 -12.16 -18.55 -26.04
CA ASP A 253 -13.40 -18.38 -26.82
C ASP A 253 -13.90 -16.94 -26.81
N VAL A 254 -13.34 -16.09 -25.94
CA VAL A 254 -13.76 -14.69 -25.75
C VAL A 254 -12.70 -13.67 -26.20
N VAL A 255 -11.52 -14.14 -26.61
CA VAL A 255 -10.43 -13.30 -27.13
C VAL A 255 -10.11 -13.66 -28.57
N ASP A 256 -9.97 -12.65 -29.42
CA ASP A 256 -9.65 -12.84 -30.84
C ASP A 256 -8.20 -13.33 -31.03
N ASP A 257 -7.25 -12.65 -30.40
CA ASP A 257 -5.83 -13.01 -30.46
C ASP A 257 -5.33 -13.61 -29.13
N LYS A 258 -5.03 -14.91 -29.20
CA LYS A 258 -4.80 -15.81 -28.06
C LYS A 258 -3.35 -15.85 -27.58
N GLN A 259 -2.40 -15.26 -28.31
CA GLN A 259 -0.97 -15.50 -28.09
C GLN A 259 -0.50 -15.11 -26.68
N ASP A 260 -0.79 -13.89 -26.24
CA ASP A 260 -0.33 -13.38 -24.94
C ASP A 260 -1.07 -14.02 -23.76
N TYR A 261 -2.39 -14.26 -23.89
CA TYR A 261 -3.16 -15.00 -22.88
C TYR A 261 -2.64 -16.42 -22.71
N LYS A 262 -2.27 -17.08 -23.81
CA LYS A 262 -1.66 -18.41 -23.76
C LYS A 262 -0.30 -18.37 -23.06
N ALA A 263 0.56 -17.41 -23.40
CA ALA A 263 1.85 -17.25 -22.74
C ALA A 263 1.71 -16.98 -21.24
N ALA A 264 0.75 -16.13 -20.85
CA ALA A 264 0.46 -15.85 -19.44
C ALA A 264 -0.03 -17.08 -18.67
N LEU A 265 -0.91 -17.88 -19.26
CA LEU A 265 -1.43 -19.09 -18.64
C LEU A 265 -0.40 -20.23 -18.59
N ASP A 266 0.45 -20.36 -19.61
CA ASP A 266 1.56 -21.31 -19.61
C ASP A 266 2.64 -20.92 -18.58
N ALA A 267 2.93 -19.62 -18.41
CA ALA A 267 3.78 -19.11 -17.32
C ALA A 267 3.16 -19.41 -15.94
N SER A 268 1.85 -19.19 -15.80
CA SER A 268 1.13 -19.45 -14.56
C SER A 268 1.17 -20.92 -14.15
N LYS A 269 1.16 -21.88 -15.09
CA LYS A 269 1.34 -23.31 -14.77
C LYS A 269 2.69 -23.60 -14.11
N ASN A 270 3.72 -22.79 -14.37
CA ASN A 270 5.03 -22.89 -13.74
C ASN A 270 5.16 -22.01 -12.48
N GLY A 271 4.08 -21.33 -12.06
CA GLY A 271 4.09 -20.41 -10.93
C GLY A 271 4.68 -19.04 -11.25
N GLU A 272 4.86 -18.72 -12.53
CA GLU A 272 5.45 -17.47 -12.99
C GLU A 272 4.37 -16.42 -13.30
N ASN A 273 4.70 -15.16 -13.05
CA ASN A 273 3.85 -14.03 -13.43
C ASN A 273 4.18 -13.60 -14.85
N TYR A 274 3.23 -12.94 -15.51
CA TYR A 274 3.42 -12.49 -16.89
C TYR A 274 2.84 -11.10 -17.10
N ILE A 275 3.43 -10.34 -18.02
CA ILE A 275 3.05 -8.96 -18.32
C ILE A 275 3.01 -8.76 -19.83
N PHE A 276 1.95 -8.12 -20.33
CA PHE A 276 1.76 -7.90 -21.77
C PHE A 276 0.83 -6.73 -22.05
N SER A 277 0.80 -6.23 -23.29
CA SER A 277 -0.14 -5.19 -23.73
C SER A 277 -1.00 -5.71 -24.86
N LYS A 278 -2.33 -5.53 -24.77
CA LYS A 278 -3.25 -5.99 -25.82
C LYS A 278 -4.58 -5.25 -25.80
N VAL A 279 -5.32 -5.28 -26.90
CA VAL A 279 -6.71 -4.80 -26.92
C VAL A 279 -7.56 -5.68 -26.00
N SER A 280 -8.24 -5.02 -25.09
CA SER A 280 -9.08 -5.66 -24.09
C SER A 280 -10.42 -6.09 -24.71
N PRO A 281 -10.85 -7.36 -24.51
CA PRO A 281 -12.15 -7.83 -25.01
C PRO A 281 -13.34 -7.18 -24.27
N THR A 282 -13.09 -6.59 -23.10
CA THR A 282 -14.14 -5.99 -22.25
C THR A 282 -14.28 -4.49 -22.50
N THR A 283 -13.17 -3.79 -22.73
CA THR A 283 -13.16 -2.32 -22.90
C THR A 283 -12.93 -1.89 -24.34
N GLU A 284 -12.52 -2.81 -25.23
CA GLU A 284 -12.13 -2.52 -26.63
C GLU A 284 -10.93 -1.57 -26.78
N GLU A 285 -10.24 -1.27 -25.68
CA GLU A 285 -9.09 -0.38 -25.64
C GLU A 285 -7.78 -1.17 -25.46
N THR A 286 -6.69 -0.65 -26.04
CA THR A 286 -5.35 -1.21 -25.77
C THR A 286 -5.05 -1.07 -24.29
N SER A 287 -4.90 -2.19 -23.60
CA SER A 287 -4.71 -2.25 -22.16
C SER A 287 -3.41 -2.96 -21.81
N TYR A 288 -2.86 -2.60 -20.66
CA TYR A 288 -1.70 -3.23 -20.06
C TYR A 288 -2.16 -4.27 -19.03
N TYR A 289 -1.71 -5.49 -19.19
CA TYR A 289 -2.12 -6.65 -18.41
C TYR A 289 -0.98 -7.15 -17.54
N TYR A 290 -1.29 -7.48 -16.30
CA TYR A 290 -0.43 -8.24 -15.41
C TYR A 290 -1.19 -9.47 -14.91
N SER A 291 -0.57 -10.64 -14.98
CA SER A 291 -1.12 -11.89 -14.49
C SER A 291 -0.30 -12.42 -13.32
N LYS A 292 -0.93 -12.53 -12.15
CA LYS A 292 -0.38 -13.14 -10.94
C LYS A 292 -0.78 -14.61 -10.88
N SER A 293 0.20 -15.49 -10.85
CA SER A 293 -0.02 -16.91 -10.57
C SER A 293 -0.07 -17.16 -9.06
N PHE A 294 -1.00 -18.01 -8.64
CA PHE A 294 -1.08 -18.50 -7.25
C PHE A 294 -1.51 -19.96 -7.20
N SER A 295 -0.86 -20.73 -6.33
CA SER A 295 -1.14 -22.14 -6.13
C SER A 295 -2.36 -22.35 -5.23
N ILE A 296 -3.13 -23.39 -5.51
CA ILE A 296 -4.29 -23.75 -4.71
C ILE A 296 -3.88 -24.80 -3.67
N ALA A 297 -3.85 -24.43 -2.39
CA ALA A 297 -3.55 -25.32 -1.27
C ALA A 297 -2.38 -26.29 -1.53
N GLN A 298 -2.58 -27.59 -1.31
CA GLN A 298 -1.60 -28.65 -1.61
C GLN A 298 -1.92 -29.38 -2.93
N THR A 299 -2.54 -28.69 -3.90
CA THR A 299 -2.77 -29.22 -5.25
C THR A 299 -1.56 -28.94 -6.16
N ASP A 300 -1.57 -29.48 -7.39
CA ASP A 300 -0.61 -29.10 -8.46
C ASP A 300 -1.20 -28.07 -9.44
N THR A 301 -2.23 -27.35 -9.03
CA THR A 301 -2.97 -26.44 -9.91
C THR A 301 -2.77 -25.00 -9.49
N ASN A 302 -2.39 -24.16 -10.46
CA ASN A 302 -2.32 -22.73 -10.27
C ASN A 302 -3.52 -22.05 -10.95
N TRP A 303 -4.11 -21.10 -10.25
CA TRP A 303 -5.05 -20.16 -10.83
C TRP A 303 -4.33 -18.85 -11.13
N THR A 304 -4.94 -18.05 -12.00
CA THR A 304 -4.33 -16.82 -12.49
C THR A 304 -5.24 -15.64 -12.25
N PHE A 305 -4.74 -14.65 -11.52
CA PHE A 305 -5.41 -13.37 -11.31
C PHE A 305 -4.88 -12.34 -12.30
N PHE A 306 -5.75 -11.78 -13.13
CA PHE A 306 -5.42 -10.77 -14.11
C PHE A 306 -5.88 -9.40 -13.66
N VAL A 307 -5.05 -8.40 -13.92
CA VAL A 307 -5.37 -6.97 -13.80
C VAL A 307 -5.13 -6.32 -15.15
N SER A 308 -6.07 -5.53 -15.61
CA SER A 308 -6.02 -4.80 -16.88
C SER A 308 -6.24 -3.31 -16.66
N VAL A 309 -5.37 -2.47 -17.22
CA VAL A 309 -5.53 -1.02 -17.23
C VAL A 309 -5.43 -0.46 -18.65
N PRO A 310 -6.40 0.33 -19.13
CA PRO A 310 -6.32 0.95 -20.45
C PRO A 310 -5.13 1.91 -20.59
N LYS A 311 -4.47 1.84 -21.75
CA LYS A 311 -3.26 2.60 -22.06
C LYS A 311 -3.48 4.10 -22.08
N GLU A 312 -4.63 4.53 -22.58
CA GLU A 312 -4.93 5.97 -22.66
C GLU A 312 -5.15 6.59 -21.28
N GLU A 313 -5.71 5.83 -20.32
CA GLU A 313 -5.97 6.30 -18.97
C GLU A 313 -4.68 6.56 -18.19
N TYR A 314 -3.78 5.57 -18.09
CA TYR A 314 -2.55 5.75 -17.32
C TYR A 314 -1.54 6.67 -18.02
N LEU A 315 -1.61 6.82 -19.36
CA LEU A 315 -0.78 7.78 -20.11
C LEU A 315 -1.42 9.16 -20.27
N SER A 316 -2.64 9.39 -19.78
CA SER A 316 -3.35 10.67 -19.95
C SER A 316 -2.49 11.88 -19.53
N ASN A 317 -1.80 11.78 -18.39
CA ASN A 317 -0.87 12.79 -17.90
C ASN A 317 0.37 12.95 -18.81
N ALA A 318 0.94 11.85 -19.30
CA ALA A 318 2.08 11.90 -20.23
C ALA A 318 1.70 12.51 -21.59
N ILE A 319 0.50 12.22 -22.09
CA ILE A 319 -0.06 12.80 -23.31
C ILE A 319 -0.30 14.30 -23.13
N PHE A 320 -0.82 14.71 -21.97
CA PHE A 320 -0.98 16.12 -21.63
C PHE A 320 0.36 16.86 -21.63
N ILE A 321 1.38 16.34 -20.94
CA ILE A 321 2.73 16.94 -20.88
C ILE A 321 3.35 17.05 -22.28
N ARG A 322 3.20 16.01 -23.11
CA ARG A 322 3.66 16.02 -24.52
C ARG A 322 2.98 17.13 -25.31
N ASN A 323 1.65 17.20 -25.30
CA ASN A 323 0.90 18.18 -26.08
C ASN A 323 1.18 19.61 -25.62
N PHE A 324 1.25 19.83 -24.30
CA PHE A 324 1.63 21.11 -23.72
C PHE A 324 3.03 21.55 -24.15
N SER A 325 4.01 20.62 -24.11
CA SER A 325 5.38 20.89 -24.53
C SER A 325 5.45 21.31 -26.01
N ILE A 326 4.75 20.60 -26.91
CA ILE A 326 4.71 20.93 -28.35
C ILE A 326 4.17 22.35 -28.59
N ILE A 327 3.05 22.70 -27.96
CA ILE A 327 2.42 24.02 -28.13
C ILE A 327 3.36 25.12 -27.61
N ALA A 328 3.95 24.93 -26.42
CA ALA A 328 4.87 25.88 -25.83
C ALA A 328 6.13 26.12 -26.70
N GLY A 329 6.69 25.06 -27.30
CA GLY A 329 7.87 25.18 -28.16
C GLY A 329 7.61 25.87 -29.51
N ILE A 330 6.45 25.64 -30.13
CA ILE A 330 6.08 26.33 -31.39
C ILE A 330 5.94 27.84 -31.14
N LEU A 331 5.29 28.22 -30.04
CA LEU A 331 5.16 29.63 -29.62
C LEU A 331 6.52 30.28 -29.40
N ALA A 332 7.45 29.59 -28.72
CA ALA A 332 8.80 30.10 -28.49
C ALA A 332 9.61 30.31 -29.79
N LEU A 333 9.51 29.40 -30.76
CA LEU A 333 10.22 29.51 -32.06
C LEU A 333 9.72 30.68 -32.92
N ILE A 334 8.42 30.96 -32.91
CA ILE A 334 7.82 32.09 -33.65
C ILE A 334 8.35 33.42 -33.10
N ILE A 335 8.43 33.53 -31.77
CA ILE A 335 8.93 34.74 -31.09
C ILE A 335 10.42 34.98 -31.43
N ILE A 336 11.25 33.93 -31.38
CA ILE A 336 12.70 34.03 -31.67
C ILE A 336 12.96 34.38 -33.14
N ALA A 337 12.24 33.76 -34.09
CA ALA A 337 12.39 34.05 -35.51
C ALA A 337 12.03 35.52 -35.87
N GLY A 338 11.00 36.07 -35.22
CA GLY A 338 10.63 37.49 -35.35
C GLY A 338 11.74 38.44 -34.91
N ILE A 339 12.45 38.13 -33.82
CA ILE A 339 13.51 38.96 -33.25
C ILE A 339 14.75 39.01 -34.17
N ILE A 340 15.12 37.90 -34.82
CA ILE A 340 16.34 37.84 -35.65
C ILE A 340 16.12 38.49 -37.04
N ILE A 341 14.93 38.35 -37.65
CA ILE A 341 14.58 38.96 -38.94
C ILE A 341 14.62 40.51 -38.86
N LEU A 342 14.19 41.06 -37.73
CA LEU A 342 14.24 42.50 -37.48
C LEU A 342 15.69 43.02 -37.35
N SER A 343 16.60 42.18 -36.85
CA SER A 343 18.00 42.53 -36.60
C SER A 343 18.86 42.58 -37.89
N ILE A 344 18.60 41.71 -38.88
CA ILE A 344 19.38 41.64 -40.14
C ILE A 344 19.02 42.76 -41.13
N ARG A 345 17.76 43.22 -41.15
CA ARG A 345 17.30 44.30 -42.05
C ARG A 345 17.98 45.65 -41.79
N LYS A 346 18.46 45.87 -40.56
CA LYS A 346 19.12 47.10 -40.15
C LYS A 346 20.59 47.20 -40.62
N LEU A 347 21.25 46.06 -40.88
CA LEU A 347 22.69 45.98 -41.15
C LEU A 347 23.09 46.29 -42.61
N ASN A 348 22.27 45.90 -43.60
CA ASN A 348 22.61 46.04 -45.03
C ASN A 348 22.44 47.47 -45.61
N LYS A 349 21.79 48.39 -44.87
CA LYS A 349 21.48 49.75 -45.35
C LYS A 349 22.67 50.72 -45.21
N ASN A 350 23.62 50.45 -44.32
CA ASN A 350 24.69 51.39 -43.95
C ASN A 350 26.00 51.20 -44.75
N LEU A 351 26.20 50.10 -45.50
CA LEU A 351 27.46 49.86 -46.24
C LEU A 351 27.54 50.57 -47.60
N SER A 352 26.40 50.85 -48.25
CA SER A 352 26.34 51.38 -49.63
C SER A 352 26.68 52.89 -49.71
N SER A 353 26.48 53.64 -48.63
CA SER A 353 26.53 55.11 -48.64
C SER A 353 27.92 55.72 -48.35
N ILE A 354 28.93 54.94 -47.92
CA ILE A 354 30.30 55.44 -47.64
C ILE A 354 31.14 55.45 -48.92
N SER A 355 30.95 54.46 -49.78
CA SER A 355 31.69 54.28 -51.05
C SER A 355 31.51 55.47 -52.01
N PHE A 356 30.32 56.10 -52.02
CA PHE A 356 29.97 57.15 -52.98
C PHE A 356 30.47 58.56 -52.60
N GLY A 357 30.80 58.79 -51.33
CA GLY A 357 31.11 60.15 -50.84
C GLY A 357 32.61 60.50 -50.80
N LEU A 358 33.50 59.52 -50.80
CA LEU A 358 34.96 59.74 -50.82
C LEU A 358 35.47 60.22 -52.20
N ASP A 359 34.74 59.93 -53.28
CA ASP A 359 35.07 60.34 -54.66
C ASP A 359 34.86 61.85 -54.93
N ASP A 360 34.02 62.52 -54.14
CA ASP A 360 33.62 63.93 -54.35
C ASP A 360 34.49 64.93 -53.58
N PHE A 361 35.03 64.52 -52.42
CA PHE A 361 35.92 65.35 -51.60
C PHE A 361 37.30 65.59 -52.25
N PHE A 362 37.84 64.61 -52.98
CA PHE A 362 39.13 64.76 -53.67
C PHE A 362 39.11 65.80 -54.81
N LYS A 363 37.94 66.17 -55.34
CA LYS A 363 37.79 67.18 -56.40
C LYS A 363 37.82 68.64 -55.88
N TYR A 364 37.47 68.88 -54.61
CA TYR A 364 37.47 70.22 -53.98
C TYR A 364 38.87 70.69 -53.55
N LEU A 365 39.70 69.79 -53.04
CA LEU A 365 41.10 70.10 -52.68
C LEU A 365 41.98 70.43 -53.91
N ASN A 366 41.69 69.82 -55.06
CA ASN A 366 42.37 70.06 -56.34
C ASN A 366 41.85 71.30 -57.09
N LYS A 367 40.90 72.05 -56.51
CA LYS A 367 40.21 73.22 -57.08
C LYS A 367 39.40 72.95 -58.36
N GLU A 368 39.02 71.69 -58.60
CA GLU A 368 38.15 71.32 -59.71
C GLU A 368 36.67 71.59 -59.40
N THR A 369 36.32 71.72 -58.11
CA THR A 369 34.99 72.16 -57.63
C THR A 369 35.12 73.20 -56.52
N THR A 370 34.14 74.11 -56.42
CA THR A 370 34.14 75.19 -55.41
C THR A 370 33.37 74.85 -54.15
N ASN A 371 32.71 73.69 -54.10
CA ASN A 371 32.02 73.19 -52.90
C ASN A 371 31.92 71.65 -52.92
N PRO A 372 32.44 70.94 -51.91
CA PRO A 372 32.41 69.46 -51.87
C PRO A 372 31.07 68.94 -51.34
N LYS A 373 30.56 67.79 -51.84
CA LYS A 373 29.36 67.15 -51.27
C LYS A 373 29.68 66.21 -50.11
N ASN A 374 28.81 66.19 -49.11
CA ASN A 374 28.96 65.38 -47.90
C ASN A 374 28.63 63.90 -48.12
N ILE A 375 29.41 63.03 -47.48
CA ILE A 375 29.08 61.60 -47.32
C ILE A 375 27.99 61.48 -46.24
N GLU A 376 26.76 61.14 -46.59
CA GLU A 376 25.66 61.03 -45.61
C GLU A 376 25.33 59.57 -45.27
N ILE A 377 25.95 59.07 -44.19
CA ILE A 377 25.51 57.86 -43.48
C ILE A 377 24.94 58.27 -42.13
N LYS A 378 23.66 57.99 -41.90
CA LYS A 378 23.00 58.20 -40.59
C LYS A 378 23.03 56.90 -39.79
N SER A 379 24.21 56.58 -39.27
CA SER A 379 24.44 55.48 -38.33
C SER A 379 25.35 55.96 -37.19
N ALA A 380 25.36 55.26 -36.04
CA ALA A 380 26.25 55.53 -34.90
C ALA A 380 27.18 54.33 -34.59
N ASP A 381 27.25 53.36 -35.51
CA ASP A 381 28.22 52.27 -35.53
C ASP A 381 29.54 52.72 -36.18
N GLU A 382 30.49 51.81 -36.37
CA GLU A 382 31.80 52.10 -36.97
C GLU A 382 31.70 52.77 -38.36
N PHE A 383 30.57 52.65 -39.07
CA PHE A 383 30.31 53.29 -40.37
C PHE A 383 29.92 54.78 -40.22
N GLY A 384 29.22 55.18 -39.16
CA GLY A 384 28.84 56.57 -38.89
C GLY A 384 30.02 57.47 -38.49
N VAL A 385 30.93 56.93 -37.67
CA VAL A 385 32.15 57.62 -37.22
C VAL A 385 33.08 57.92 -38.40
N MET A 386 33.14 57.03 -39.40
CA MET A 386 33.96 57.17 -40.61
C MET A 386 33.46 58.29 -41.53
N ALA A 387 32.14 58.41 -41.74
CA ALA A 387 31.53 59.47 -42.56
C ALA A 387 31.61 60.86 -41.90
N TYR A 388 31.50 60.90 -40.56
CA TYR A 388 31.57 62.14 -39.77
C TYR A 388 32.98 62.76 -39.77
N ASN A 389 34.03 61.96 -39.61
CA ASN A 389 35.41 62.48 -39.58
C ASN A 389 35.88 63.06 -40.93
N ILE A 390 35.43 62.48 -42.05
CA ILE A 390 35.78 62.93 -43.41
C ILE A 390 35.11 64.28 -43.75
N ASN A 391 33.80 64.45 -43.51
CA ASN A 391 33.08 65.70 -43.79
C ASN A 391 33.54 66.89 -42.90
N THR A 392 34.02 66.60 -41.69
CA THR A 392 34.32 67.63 -40.67
C THR A 392 35.64 68.38 -40.95
N ASN A 393 36.63 67.75 -41.58
CA ASN A 393 37.90 68.41 -41.91
C ASN A 393 37.80 69.34 -43.14
N VAL A 394 36.90 69.03 -44.07
CA VAL A 394 36.67 69.81 -45.30
C VAL A 394 36.17 71.22 -45.00
N LYS A 395 35.29 71.34 -43.99
CA LYS A 395 34.61 72.58 -43.61
C LYS A 395 35.44 73.50 -42.71
N LYS A 396 36.38 72.95 -41.94
CA LYS A 396 37.22 73.73 -40.99
C LYS A 396 38.15 74.74 -41.66
N ILE A 397 38.61 74.45 -42.88
CA ILE A 397 39.60 75.27 -43.60
C ILE A 397 38.95 76.51 -44.23
N GLN A 398 37.66 76.43 -44.58
CA GLN A 398 36.97 77.50 -45.29
C GLN A 398 36.49 78.63 -44.35
N GLU A 399 36.28 78.34 -43.07
CA GLU A 399 35.65 79.28 -42.13
C GLU A 399 36.63 80.10 -41.28
N SER A 400 37.95 79.83 -41.29
CA SER A 400 38.91 80.45 -40.36
C SER A 400 39.04 81.97 -40.57
N ILE A 401 38.97 82.43 -41.81
CA ILE A 401 39.36 83.80 -42.22
C ILE A 401 38.29 84.87 -41.92
N ASP A 402 37.00 84.51 -41.87
CA ASP A 402 35.91 85.48 -41.65
C ASP A 402 35.60 85.74 -40.17
N LYS A 403 36.39 85.14 -39.29
CA LYS A 403 35.91 84.71 -37.99
C LYS A 403 36.27 85.78 -36.93
N ASP A 404 37.39 86.49 -37.06
CA ASP A 404 38.03 87.37 -36.05
C ASP A 404 37.23 88.50 -35.46
N ASN A 405 36.51 89.23 -36.29
CA ASN A 405 36.01 90.54 -35.86
C ASN A 405 34.70 90.46 -35.08
N ASN A 406 34.00 89.33 -35.09
CA ASN A 406 32.75 89.18 -34.33
C ASN A 406 33.01 88.82 -32.84
N LEU A 407 34.27 88.48 -32.47
CA LEU A 407 34.57 87.74 -31.24
C LEU A 407 34.16 88.45 -29.96
N ILE A 408 34.59 89.69 -29.85
CA ILE A 408 34.74 90.35 -28.55
C ILE A 408 33.38 90.82 -27.99
N GLU A 409 32.42 91.17 -28.85
CA GLU A 409 31.07 91.60 -28.44
C GLU A 409 30.23 90.44 -27.88
N GLU A 410 30.39 89.24 -28.44
CA GLU A 410 29.59 88.08 -28.04
C GLU A 410 29.98 87.55 -26.64
N VAL A 411 31.21 87.82 -26.17
CA VAL A 411 31.68 87.43 -24.83
C VAL A 411 30.80 88.01 -23.71
N LYS A 412 30.36 89.28 -23.82
CA LYS A 412 29.59 89.97 -22.77
C LYS A 412 28.17 89.42 -22.59
N VAL A 413 27.48 89.10 -23.68
CA VAL A 413 26.09 88.60 -23.65
C VAL A 413 25.99 87.20 -23.03
N ILE A 414 27.03 86.39 -23.23
CA ILE A 414 27.00 84.97 -22.89
C ILE A 414 27.31 84.71 -21.42
N VAL A 415 28.20 85.48 -20.80
CA VAL A 415 28.47 85.38 -19.36
C VAL A 415 27.21 85.63 -18.52
N ASN A 416 26.36 86.59 -18.91
CA ASN A 416 25.12 86.92 -18.18
C ASN A 416 24.00 85.88 -18.39
N THR A 417 24.00 85.19 -19.54
CA THR A 417 23.04 84.12 -19.86
C THR A 417 23.37 82.82 -19.11
N VAL A 418 24.67 82.52 -18.97
CA VAL A 418 25.19 81.39 -18.18
C VAL A 418 24.84 81.52 -16.70
N GLY A 419 24.87 82.74 -16.15
CA GLY A 419 24.47 83.02 -14.76
C GLY A 419 23.00 82.70 -14.43
N LYS A 420 22.13 82.49 -15.43
CA LYS A 420 20.72 82.10 -15.27
C LYS A 420 20.47 80.60 -15.49
N GLY A 421 21.52 79.79 -15.69
CA GLY A 421 21.43 78.33 -15.83
C GLY A 421 21.39 77.79 -17.27
N TYR A 422 21.52 78.65 -18.28
CA TYR A 422 21.53 78.29 -19.70
C TYR A 422 22.96 78.22 -20.25
N LEU A 423 23.45 77.01 -20.48
CA LEU A 423 24.84 76.71 -20.81
C LEU A 423 25.05 76.42 -22.30
N GLU A 424 24.04 76.58 -23.15
CA GLU A 424 24.07 76.30 -24.58
C GLU A 424 24.61 77.45 -25.45
N LYS A 425 24.67 78.65 -24.89
CA LYS A 425 25.20 79.81 -25.60
C LYS A 425 26.73 79.73 -25.64
N ARG A 426 27.31 79.89 -26.83
CA ARG A 426 28.76 79.98 -27.04
C ARG A 426 29.09 81.28 -27.70
N ILE A 427 30.28 81.79 -27.40
CA ILE A 427 30.88 82.94 -28.07
C ILE A 427 31.27 82.41 -29.46
N THR A 428 30.33 82.36 -30.40
CA THR A 428 30.46 81.68 -31.70
C THR A 428 31.35 82.41 -32.69
N ALA A 429 31.57 83.68 -32.45
CA ALA A 429 32.47 84.46 -33.23
C ALA A 429 33.89 83.91 -33.14
N GLN A 430 34.56 83.89 -34.28
CA GLN A 430 35.88 83.33 -34.52
C GLN A 430 37.01 84.28 -34.15
N THR A 431 38.27 83.87 -34.17
CA THR A 431 39.35 84.65 -34.79
C THR A 431 40.38 83.68 -35.41
N ASP A 432 41.43 84.18 -36.05
CA ASP A 432 42.69 83.61 -36.50
C ASP A 432 43.83 84.15 -35.60
N THR A 433 43.52 85.10 -34.70
CA THR A 433 44.41 85.72 -33.72
C THR A 433 44.54 84.86 -32.45
N ASP A 434 45.72 84.29 -32.22
CA ASP A 434 45.97 83.28 -31.19
C ASP A 434 45.51 83.68 -29.78
N SER A 435 45.77 84.90 -29.29
CA SER A 435 45.47 85.32 -27.91
C SER A 435 43.97 85.60 -27.64
N LEU A 436 43.25 86.09 -28.65
CA LEU A 436 41.81 86.39 -28.55
C LEU A 436 40.98 85.12 -28.76
N ASN A 437 41.42 84.29 -29.72
CA ASN A 437 41.02 82.91 -29.73
C ASN A 437 41.36 82.23 -28.41
N GLU A 438 42.50 82.49 -27.76
CA GLU A 438 42.85 81.84 -26.49
C GLU A 438 41.85 82.21 -25.38
N LEU A 439 41.45 83.48 -25.22
CA LEU A 439 40.42 83.87 -24.25
C LEU A 439 39.02 83.33 -24.61
N LYS A 440 38.60 83.41 -25.88
CA LYS A 440 37.36 82.77 -26.36
C LYS A 440 37.41 81.28 -26.11
N ASN A 441 38.49 80.63 -26.50
CA ASN A 441 38.69 79.21 -26.36
C ASN A 441 38.70 78.86 -24.88
N LEU A 442 39.32 79.62 -23.99
CA LEU A 442 39.26 79.38 -22.54
C LEU A 442 37.82 79.49 -22.00
N LEU A 443 37.07 80.53 -22.35
CA LEU A 443 35.68 80.71 -21.90
C LEU A 443 34.69 79.74 -22.56
N ASN A 444 34.76 79.53 -23.87
CA ASN A 444 33.97 78.53 -24.58
C ASN A 444 34.39 77.12 -24.24
N ASN A 445 35.66 76.83 -23.95
CA ASN A 445 36.08 75.54 -23.43
C ASN A 445 35.55 75.37 -22.01
N MET A 446 35.58 76.41 -21.16
CA MET A 446 34.92 76.36 -19.85
C MET A 446 33.42 76.08 -20.01
N LEU A 447 32.69 76.80 -20.87
CA LEU A 447 31.26 76.59 -21.11
C LEU A 447 30.96 75.28 -21.84
N LYS A 448 31.79 74.85 -22.79
CA LYS A 448 31.71 73.55 -23.48
C LYS A 448 31.96 72.43 -22.49
N ASN A 449 32.97 72.53 -21.65
CA ASN A 449 33.22 71.58 -20.58
C ASN A 449 32.05 71.58 -19.59
N LEU A 450 31.52 72.73 -19.18
CA LEU A 450 30.36 72.82 -18.28
C LEU A 450 29.08 72.28 -18.92
N GLN A 451 28.81 72.52 -20.21
CA GLN A 451 27.66 71.95 -20.92
C GLN A 451 27.82 70.45 -21.20
N GLU A 452 29.02 70.01 -21.57
CA GLU A 452 29.34 68.58 -21.72
C GLU A 452 29.26 67.86 -20.38
N LEU A 453 29.55 68.54 -19.26
CA LEU A 453 29.42 67.99 -17.92
C LEU A 453 27.98 68.04 -17.41
N ILE A 454 27.26 69.15 -17.55
CA ILE A 454 25.97 69.40 -16.89
C ILE A 454 24.81 69.22 -17.87
N GLY A 455 24.85 69.87 -19.03
CA GLY A 455 23.79 69.89 -20.03
C GLY A 455 23.46 71.30 -20.51
N LYS A 456 22.54 71.43 -21.46
CA LYS A 456 22.18 72.73 -22.04
C LYS A 456 21.42 73.63 -21.05
N ASP A 457 20.52 73.06 -20.25
CA ASP A 457 19.71 73.79 -19.28
C ASP A 457 19.76 73.08 -17.93
N LEU A 458 20.33 73.77 -16.92
CA LEU A 458 20.45 73.25 -15.57
C LEU A 458 19.08 73.11 -14.88
N ASN A 459 18.08 73.91 -15.26
CA ASN A 459 16.76 73.91 -14.62
C ASN A 459 15.98 72.63 -14.90
N ILE A 460 16.21 71.97 -16.05
CA ILE A 460 15.59 70.68 -16.39
C ILE A 460 16.09 69.55 -15.48
N ILE A 461 17.37 69.59 -15.11
CA ILE A 461 17.96 68.65 -14.14
C ILE A 461 17.37 68.89 -12.75
N ILE A 462 17.23 70.15 -12.34
CA ILE A 462 16.61 70.51 -11.06
C ILE A 462 15.13 70.06 -11.01
N ASP A 463 14.34 70.28 -12.08
CA ASP A 463 12.95 69.80 -12.14
C ASP A 463 12.87 68.27 -12.07
N THR A 464 13.74 67.57 -12.80
CA THR A 464 13.73 66.09 -12.81
C THR A 464 14.12 65.52 -11.45
N LEU A 465 15.16 66.06 -10.81
CA LEU A 465 15.54 65.66 -9.45
C LEU A 465 14.45 66.01 -8.44
N SER A 466 13.76 67.15 -8.60
CA SER A 466 12.60 67.51 -7.77
C SER A 466 11.47 66.48 -7.89
N ARG A 467 11.20 65.95 -9.09
CA ARG A 467 10.24 64.84 -9.27
C ARG A 467 10.71 63.55 -8.60
N TYR A 468 12.00 63.22 -8.66
CA TYR A 468 12.56 62.07 -7.94
C TYR A 468 12.43 62.21 -6.41
N THR A 469 12.59 63.42 -5.85
CA THR A 469 12.35 63.66 -4.41
C THR A 469 10.88 63.45 -4.01
N LYS A 470 9.96 63.57 -4.96
CA LYS A 470 8.53 63.26 -4.80
C LYS A 470 8.19 61.80 -5.17
N ARG A 471 9.20 60.93 -5.29
CA ARG A 471 9.10 59.51 -5.64
C ARG A 471 8.55 59.23 -7.04
N ASP A 472 8.63 60.21 -7.95
CA ASP A 472 8.23 60.06 -9.35
C ASP A 472 9.43 59.82 -10.26
N PHE A 473 9.81 58.55 -10.40
CA PHE A 473 10.90 58.08 -11.25
C PHE A 473 10.50 57.90 -12.73
N THR A 474 9.28 58.28 -13.13
CA THR A 474 8.86 58.27 -14.53
C THR A 474 9.40 59.46 -15.33
N ALA A 475 9.87 60.50 -14.62
CA ALA A 475 10.51 61.66 -15.23
C ALA A 475 11.85 61.30 -15.90
N LYS A 476 11.98 61.63 -17.18
CA LYS A 476 13.15 61.28 -18.01
C LYS A 476 13.89 62.52 -18.45
N LEU A 477 15.21 62.49 -18.27
CA LEU A 477 16.11 63.41 -18.93
C LEU A 477 16.36 62.94 -20.36
N ASP A 478 16.45 63.89 -21.28
CA ASP A 478 16.79 63.63 -22.67
C ASP A 478 18.31 63.50 -22.81
N SER A 479 18.76 62.28 -23.13
CA SER A 479 20.17 61.92 -23.31
C SER A 479 20.89 62.75 -24.37
N SER A 480 20.15 63.40 -25.28
CA SER A 480 20.72 64.24 -26.33
C SER A 480 20.96 65.70 -25.92
N SER A 481 20.41 66.11 -24.76
CA SER A 481 20.48 67.49 -24.26
C SER A 481 21.08 67.63 -22.86
N CYS A 482 21.19 66.53 -22.10
CA CYS A 482 21.82 66.49 -20.78
C CYS A 482 23.32 66.14 -20.88
N GLY A 483 24.17 66.76 -20.05
CA GLY A 483 25.62 66.51 -20.04
C GLY A 483 25.97 65.16 -19.41
N LYS A 484 27.25 64.93 -19.08
CA LYS A 484 27.75 63.71 -18.40
C LYS A 484 26.99 63.45 -17.10
N ILE A 485 26.78 64.47 -16.26
CA ILE A 485 26.00 64.40 -15.01
C ILE A 485 24.55 63.99 -15.30
N GLY A 486 23.93 64.54 -16.34
CA GLY A 486 22.60 64.12 -16.77
C GLY A 486 22.54 62.66 -17.21
N ASN A 487 23.57 62.17 -17.92
CA ASN A 487 23.68 60.75 -18.28
C ASN A 487 23.89 59.86 -17.06
N GLU A 488 24.70 60.27 -16.07
CA GLU A 488 24.82 59.54 -14.80
C GLU A 488 23.49 59.50 -14.05
N ILE A 489 22.71 60.59 -14.07
CA ILE A 489 21.35 60.63 -13.50
C ILE A 489 20.40 59.67 -14.25
N ILE A 490 20.51 59.55 -15.57
CA ILE A 490 19.73 58.57 -16.36
C ILE A 490 20.10 57.14 -15.98
N GLN A 491 21.39 56.84 -15.80
CA GLN A 491 21.85 55.51 -15.38
C GLN A 491 21.39 55.19 -13.95
N MET A 492 21.47 56.18 -13.05
CA MET A 492 20.94 56.08 -11.69
C MET A 492 19.43 55.83 -11.70
N ASN A 493 18.65 56.55 -12.51
CA ASN A 493 17.21 56.31 -12.66
C ASN A 493 16.90 54.90 -13.17
N ARG A 494 17.66 54.38 -14.15
CA ARG A 494 17.52 53.00 -14.63
C ARG A 494 17.84 51.98 -13.55
N MET A 495 18.90 52.20 -12.77
CA MET A 495 19.30 51.33 -11.67
C MET A 495 18.24 51.32 -10.56
N ILE A 496 17.74 52.50 -10.16
CA ILE A 496 16.65 52.64 -9.19
C ILE A 496 15.38 51.96 -9.71
N THR A 497 15.01 52.16 -10.97
CA THR A 497 13.83 51.53 -11.58
C THR A 497 13.96 50.01 -11.59
N LYS A 498 15.13 49.45 -11.95
CA LYS A 498 15.38 48.01 -11.86
C LYS A 498 15.35 47.49 -10.41
N MET A 499 15.89 48.25 -9.46
CA MET A 499 15.88 47.88 -8.04
C MET A 499 14.44 47.87 -7.49
N LEU A 500 13.59 48.83 -7.89
CA LEU A 500 12.17 48.86 -7.55
C LEU A 500 11.42 47.67 -8.17
N GLN A 501 11.68 47.34 -9.44
CA GLN A 501 11.11 46.17 -10.11
C GLN A 501 11.53 44.85 -9.45
N SER A 502 12.81 44.71 -9.07
CA SER A 502 13.32 43.53 -8.35
C SER A 502 12.67 43.43 -6.97
N SER A 503 12.67 44.53 -6.20
CA SER A 503 12.08 44.55 -4.85
C SER A 503 10.58 44.22 -4.87
N GLN A 504 9.86 44.64 -5.92
CA GLN A 504 8.47 44.28 -6.13
C GLN A 504 8.31 42.77 -6.37
N ALA A 505 9.12 42.19 -7.26
CA ALA A 505 9.10 40.76 -7.55
C ALA A 505 9.48 39.91 -6.33
N ASP A 506 10.52 40.33 -5.59
CA ASP A 506 11.00 39.67 -4.36
C ASP A 506 9.92 39.71 -3.28
N GLY A 507 9.27 40.87 -3.07
CA GLY A 507 8.17 41.01 -2.12
C GLY A 507 6.96 40.13 -2.47
N MET A 508 6.59 40.05 -3.76
CA MET A 508 5.51 39.16 -4.21
C MET A 508 5.86 37.67 -4.07
N SER A 509 7.12 37.31 -4.35
CA SER A 509 7.61 35.94 -4.18
C SER A 509 7.60 35.52 -2.71
N LEU A 510 8.07 36.40 -1.81
CA LEU A 510 8.06 36.17 -0.38
C LEU A 510 6.64 36.05 0.19
N GLN A 511 5.70 36.88 -0.30
CA GLN A 511 4.29 36.78 0.04
C GLN A 511 3.70 35.42 -0.35
N ASN A 512 3.93 34.97 -1.59
CA ASN A 512 3.43 33.66 -2.05
C ASN A 512 4.04 32.51 -1.23
N SER A 513 5.35 32.55 -0.96
CA SER A 513 6.05 31.54 -0.17
C SER A 513 5.54 31.49 1.28
N SER A 514 5.18 32.64 1.87
CA SER A 514 4.62 32.71 3.21
C SER A 514 3.19 32.14 3.28
N ILE A 515 2.40 32.32 2.22
CA ILE A 515 1.06 31.73 2.09
C ILE A 515 1.17 30.20 1.97
N GLU A 516 2.10 29.71 1.15
CA GLU A 516 2.37 28.28 1.01
C GLU A 516 2.84 27.67 2.35
N LEU A 517 3.78 28.33 3.03
CA LEU A 517 4.25 27.92 4.37
C LEU A 517 3.09 27.86 5.38
N THR A 518 2.21 28.86 5.39
CA THR A 518 1.01 28.88 6.24
C THR A 518 0.13 27.66 5.97
N SER A 519 -0.05 27.29 4.70
CA SER A 519 -0.82 26.10 4.31
C SER A 519 -0.15 24.80 4.79
N SER A 520 1.16 24.64 4.55
CA SER A 520 1.93 23.48 5.00
C SER A 520 1.90 23.32 6.52
N VAL A 521 2.00 24.43 7.25
CA VAL A 521 1.94 24.44 8.72
C VAL A 521 0.54 24.08 9.22
N LYS A 522 -0.52 24.51 8.55
CA LYS A 522 -1.90 24.07 8.87
C LYS A 522 -2.04 22.56 8.70
N THR A 523 -1.51 21.99 7.63
CA THR A 523 -1.47 20.53 7.44
C THR A 523 -0.66 19.85 8.55
N LEU A 524 0.50 20.39 8.93
CA LEU A 524 1.30 19.85 10.03
C LEU A 524 0.53 19.85 11.37
N SER A 525 -0.17 20.95 11.67
CA SER A 525 -1.02 21.06 12.87
C SER A 525 -2.15 20.04 12.87
N ASN A 526 -2.81 19.84 11.73
CA ASN A 526 -3.85 18.82 11.59
C ASN A 526 -3.28 17.41 11.78
N ASN A 527 -2.14 17.10 11.16
CA ASN A 527 -1.48 15.81 11.31
C ASN A 527 -1.06 15.55 12.76
N ALA A 528 -0.52 16.54 13.47
CA ALA A 528 -0.18 16.41 14.88
C ALA A 528 -1.43 16.13 15.74
N THR A 529 -2.55 16.78 15.43
CA THR A 529 -3.83 16.53 16.14
C THR A 529 -4.37 15.13 15.87
N SER A 530 -4.35 14.67 14.61
CA SER A 530 -4.74 13.31 14.26
C SER A 530 -3.81 12.27 14.90
N GLN A 531 -2.51 12.54 14.94
CA GLN A 531 -1.53 11.65 15.55
C GLN A 531 -1.74 11.54 17.07
N ALA A 532 -2.11 12.63 17.75
CA ALA A 532 -2.46 12.59 19.17
C ALA A 532 -3.67 11.65 19.41
N SER A 533 -4.71 11.75 18.57
CA SER A 533 -5.87 10.85 18.65
C SER A 533 -5.50 9.38 18.44
N SER A 534 -4.64 9.06 17.47
CA SER A 534 -4.17 7.69 17.25
C SER A 534 -3.30 7.17 18.40
N LEU A 535 -2.54 8.06 19.07
CA LEU A 535 -1.76 7.69 20.24
C LEU A 535 -2.63 7.43 21.48
N GLU A 536 -3.75 8.14 21.65
CA GLU A 536 -4.73 7.84 22.70
C GLU A 536 -5.33 6.44 22.53
N GLU A 537 -5.73 6.09 21.30
CA GLU A 537 -6.26 4.77 20.98
C GLU A 537 -5.19 3.67 21.17
N THR A 538 -3.96 3.93 20.73
CA THR A 538 -2.83 3.01 20.93
C THR A 538 -2.54 2.80 22.42
N ALA A 539 -2.60 3.86 23.24
CA ALA A 539 -2.40 3.77 24.69
C ALA A 539 -3.51 2.92 25.35
N ALA A 540 -4.77 3.11 24.95
CA ALA A 540 -5.89 2.30 25.43
C ALA A 540 -5.72 0.81 25.07
N ALA A 541 -5.29 0.51 23.84
CA ALA A 541 -5.00 -0.86 23.41
C ALA A 541 -3.84 -1.48 24.21
N ILE A 542 -2.80 -0.71 24.54
CA ILE A 542 -1.69 -1.18 25.39
C ILE A 542 -2.19 -1.53 26.79
N ASP A 543 -3.08 -0.72 27.38
CA ASP A 543 -3.66 -1.01 28.69
C ASP A 543 -4.50 -2.30 28.67
N GLU A 544 -5.30 -2.51 27.61
CA GLU A 544 -6.10 -3.73 27.43
C GLU A 544 -5.21 -4.99 27.26
N ILE A 545 -4.17 -4.89 26.44
CA ILE A 545 -3.19 -5.98 26.24
C ILE A 545 -2.46 -6.28 27.55
N THR A 546 -2.04 -5.25 28.28
CA THR A 546 -1.34 -5.42 29.57
C THR A 546 -2.24 -6.14 30.58
N SER A 547 -3.52 -5.75 30.68
CA SER A 547 -4.52 -6.44 31.49
C SER A 547 -4.68 -7.91 31.08
N THR A 548 -4.71 -8.19 29.77
CA THR A 548 -4.83 -9.56 29.25
C THR A 548 -3.60 -10.42 29.58
N ILE A 549 -2.40 -9.84 29.53
CA ILE A 549 -1.15 -10.51 29.93
C ILE A 549 -1.17 -10.83 31.43
N GLU A 550 -1.62 -9.89 32.27
CA GLU A 550 -1.77 -10.13 33.72
C GLU A 550 -2.77 -11.27 34.00
N GLN A 551 -3.93 -11.26 33.34
CA GLN A 551 -4.91 -12.35 33.44
C GLN A 551 -4.34 -13.69 32.98
N THR A 552 -3.57 -13.70 31.90
CA THR A 552 -2.90 -14.91 31.38
C THR A 552 -1.91 -15.46 32.41
N SER A 553 -1.13 -14.59 33.04
CA SER A 553 -0.19 -14.97 34.11
C SER A 553 -0.93 -15.57 35.32
N GLN A 554 -2.03 -14.94 35.76
CA GLN A 554 -2.86 -15.47 36.86
C GLN A 554 -3.47 -16.84 36.51
N LYS A 555 -3.99 -17.00 35.28
CA LYS A 555 -4.55 -18.27 34.81
C LYS A 555 -3.51 -19.36 34.71
N ALA A 556 -2.28 -19.03 34.30
CA ALA A 556 -1.17 -19.96 34.31
C ALA A 556 -0.83 -20.43 35.73
N GLN A 557 -0.79 -19.52 36.71
CA GLN A 557 -0.59 -19.89 38.11
C GLN A 557 -1.71 -20.80 38.65
N GLU A 558 -2.98 -20.52 38.30
CA GLU A 558 -4.12 -21.38 38.65
C GLU A 558 -3.98 -22.78 38.03
N MET A 559 -3.61 -22.86 36.75
CA MET A 559 -3.34 -24.14 36.07
C MET A 559 -2.19 -24.92 36.71
N LEU A 560 -1.15 -24.22 37.19
CA LEU A 560 -0.03 -24.85 37.89
C LEU A 560 -0.49 -25.49 39.21
N SER A 561 -1.36 -24.80 39.96
CA SER A 561 -1.97 -25.34 41.18
C SER A 561 -2.78 -26.60 40.89
N ILE A 562 -3.67 -26.55 39.89
CA ILE A 562 -4.51 -27.70 39.49
C ILE A 562 -3.65 -28.87 39.02
N SER A 563 -2.56 -28.59 38.30
CA SER A 563 -1.63 -29.61 37.83
C SER A 563 -0.94 -30.32 39.01
N ASN A 564 -0.55 -29.57 40.04
CA ASN A 564 0.01 -30.16 41.26
C ASN A 564 -1.01 -31.04 41.99
N ASP A 565 -2.26 -30.56 42.17
CA ASP A 565 -3.32 -31.36 42.81
C ASP A 565 -3.65 -32.64 42.03
N THR A 566 -3.65 -32.55 40.70
CA THR A 566 -3.87 -33.69 39.80
C THR A 566 -2.72 -34.70 39.91
N ARG A 567 -1.47 -34.23 40.01
CA ARG A 567 -0.30 -35.08 40.21
C ARG A 567 -0.39 -35.83 41.54
N ASP A 568 -0.75 -35.13 42.61
CA ASP A 568 -0.89 -35.71 43.94
C ASP A 568 -2.01 -36.77 43.96
N SER A 569 -3.13 -36.50 43.28
CA SER A 569 -4.22 -37.48 43.09
C SER A 569 -3.79 -38.72 42.29
N ALA A 570 -3.01 -38.53 41.22
CA ALA A 570 -2.43 -39.65 40.46
C ALA A 570 -1.47 -40.48 41.31
N SER A 571 -0.69 -39.82 42.18
CA SER A 571 0.21 -40.48 43.12
C SER A 571 -0.53 -41.31 44.16
N GLN A 572 -1.64 -40.79 44.70
CA GLN A 572 -2.53 -41.55 45.59
C GLN A 572 -3.16 -42.74 44.86
N GLY A 573 -3.63 -42.57 43.62
CA GLY A 573 -4.16 -43.66 42.79
C GLY A 573 -3.15 -44.78 42.55
N LYS A 574 -1.89 -44.42 42.30
CA LYS A 574 -0.76 -45.36 42.24
C LYS A 574 -0.53 -46.08 43.57
N GLY A 575 -0.71 -45.39 44.70
CA GLY A 575 -0.68 -45.98 46.04
C GLY A 575 -1.75 -47.07 46.22
N PHE A 576 -3.02 -46.77 45.92
CA PHE A 576 -4.12 -47.74 46.01
C PHE A 576 -3.93 -48.95 45.09
N ALA A 577 -3.37 -48.73 43.89
CA ALA A 577 -3.05 -49.83 42.97
C ALA A 577 -1.97 -50.75 43.56
N ASN A 578 -0.95 -50.20 44.23
CA ASN A 578 0.05 -51.01 44.97
C ASN A 578 -0.57 -51.81 46.12
N GLU A 579 -1.46 -51.20 46.90
CA GLU A 579 -2.18 -51.92 47.97
C GLU A 579 -3.07 -53.04 47.42
N THR A 580 -3.67 -52.83 46.24
CA THR A 580 -4.46 -53.85 45.54
C THR A 580 -3.59 -55.02 45.09
N VAL A 581 -2.40 -54.75 44.54
CA VAL A 581 -1.41 -55.80 44.21
C VAL A 581 -1.06 -56.62 45.45
N LYS A 582 -0.75 -55.95 46.56
CA LYS A 582 -0.45 -56.62 47.84
C LYS A 582 -1.60 -57.50 48.32
N SER A 583 -2.84 -57.00 48.25
CA SER A 583 -4.03 -57.75 48.67
C SER A 583 -4.26 -58.99 47.77
N MET A 584 -4.01 -58.87 46.46
CA MET A 584 -4.09 -60.01 45.54
C MET A 584 -3.01 -61.06 45.83
N ASP A 585 -1.81 -60.64 46.22
CA ASP A 585 -0.76 -61.56 46.67
C ASP A 585 -1.15 -62.32 47.95
N GLU A 586 -1.68 -61.62 48.95
CA GLU A 586 -2.18 -62.23 50.19
C GLU A 586 -3.33 -63.22 49.90
N ILE A 587 -4.27 -62.88 49.01
CA ILE A 587 -5.33 -63.81 48.56
C ILE A 587 -4.71 -65.02 47.87
N ASN A 588 -3.72 -64.84 47.00
CA ASN A 588 -3.11 -65.94 46.26
C ASN A 588 -2.39 -66.94 47.18
N GLU A 589 -1.73 -66.44 48.24
CA GLU A 589 -1.17 -67.27 49.31
C GLU A 589 -2.25 -68.10 50.03
N GLN A 590 -3.37 -67.48 50.42
CA GLN A 590 -4.48 -68.19 51.07
C GLN A 590 -5.14 -69.23 50.16
N VAL A 591 -5.34 -68.90 48.88
CA VAL A 591 -5.92 -69.83 47.89
C VAL A 591 -4.98 -71.03 47.66
N THR A 592 -3.66 -70.82 47.70
CA THR A 592 -2.68 -71.91 47.61
C THR A 592 -2.74 -72.82 48.83
N ALA A 593 -2.80 -72.27 50.04
CA ALA A 593 -2.97 -73.04 51.27
C ALA A 593 -4.28 -73.86 51.27
N ILE A 594 -5.37 -73.30 50.73
CA ILE A 594 -6.63 -74.03 50.54
C ILE A 594 -6.44 -75.19 49.54
N ASN A 595 -5.75 -74.97 48.41
CA ASN A 595 -5.49 -76.03 47.42
C ASN A 595 -4.73 -77.22 48.04
N GLU A 596 -3.73 -76.93 48.87
CA GLU A 596 -2.98 -77.94 49.63
C GLU A 596 -3.89 -78.72 50.58
N ALA A 597 -4.74 -78.03 51.35
CA ALA A 597 -5.69 -78.68 52.25
C ALA A 597 -6.70 -79.56 51.52
N ILE A 598 -7.21 -79.12 50.36
CA ILE A 598 -8.12 -79.92 49.52
C ILE A 598 -7.42 -81.16 48.97
N THR A 599 -6.13 -81.05 48.61
CA THR A 599 -5.33 -82.20 48.19
C THR A 599 -5.19 -83.24 49.31
N VAL A 600 -5.02 -82.79 50.56
CA VAL A 600 -5.02 -83.69 51.73
C VAL A 600 -6.39 -84.35 51.95
N ILE A 601 -7.49 -83.61 51.77
CA ILE A 601 -8.85 -84.16 51.89
C ILE A 601 -9.11 -85.23 50.83
N ASP A 602 -8.70 -85.00 49.58
CA ASP A 602 -8.79 -85.98 48.49
C ASP A 602 -7.99 -87.25 48.81
N GLN A 603 -6.78 -87.10 49.38
CA GLN A 603 -5.97 -88.23 49.85
C GLN A 603 -6.66 -89.00 50.99
N ILE A 604 -7.27 -88.32 51.96
CA ILE A 604 -8.03 -88.96 53.05
C ILE A 604 -9.24 -89.70 52.49
N ALA A 605 -9.98 -89.10 51.56
CA ALA A 605 -11.11 -89.73 50.88
C ALA A 605 -10.67 -91.01 50.14
N PHE A 606 -9.55 -90.95 49.41
CA PHE A 606 -8.96 -92.12 48.74
C PHE A 606 -8.57 -93.22 49.74
N GLN A 607 -7.86 -92.88 50.82
CA GLN A 607 -7.47 -93.85 51.86
C GLN A 607 -8.70 -94.48 52.53
N THR A 608 -9.73 -93.68 52.83
CA THR A 608 -11.00 -94.14 53.42
C THR A 608 -11.74 -95.09 52.49
N ASN A 609 -11.74 -94.81 51.18
CA ASN A 609 -12.29 -95.70 50.16
C ASN A 609 -11.56 -97.06 50.15
N ILE A 610 -10.23 -97.09 50.26
CA ILE A 610 -9.45 -98.34 50.37
C ILE A 610 -9.73 -99.09 51.68
N LEU A 611 -9.78 -98.40 52.82
CA LEU A 611 -10.12 -98.98 54.12
C LEU A 611 -11.52 -99.62 54.11
N SER A 612 -12.50 -98.93 53.53
CA SER A 612 -13.87 -99.42 53.39
C SER A 612 -13.97 -100.64 52.47
N LEU A 613 -13.15 -100.70 51.42
CA LEU A 613 -13.05 -101.86 50.54
C LEU A 613 -12.49 -103.07 51.30
N ASN A 614 -11.41 -102.89 52.06
CA ASN A 614 -10.82 -103.94 52.90
C ASN A 614 -11.84 -104.44 53.94
N ALA A 615 -12.57 -103.53 54.59
CA ALA A 615 -13.63 -103.88 55.53
C ALA A 615 -14.79 -104.63 54.88
N ALA A 616 -15.19 -104.27 53.65
CA ALA A 616 -16.21 -104.98 52.89
C ALA A 616 -15.76 -106.41 52.49
N VAL A 617 -14.47 -106.58 52.15
CA VAL A 617 -13.87 -107.90 51.89
C VAL A 617 -13.90 -108.75 53.15
N GLU A 618 -13.47 -108.23 54.30
CA GLU A 618 -13.46 -108.96 55.58
C GLU A 618 -14.88 -109.34 56.04
N ALA A 619 -15.85 -108.42 55.84
CA ALA A 619 -17.26 -108.67 56.11
C ALA A 619 -17.85 -109.77 55.21
N ALA A 620 -17.40 -109.88 53.95
CA ALA A 620 -17.78 -110.98 53.06
C ALA A 620 -17.15 -112.31 53.50
N THR A 621 -15.91 -112.29 54.00
CA THR A 621 -15.21 -113.46 54.56
C THR A 621 -15.92 -114.02 55.81
N ALA A 622 -16.58 -113.16 56.61
CA ALA A 622 -17.31 -113.54 57.82
C ALA A 622 -18.73 -114.14 57.59
N GLY A 623 -19.20 -114.24 56.34
CA GLY A 623 -20.48 -114.88 56.00
C GLY A 623 -21.72 -114.18 56.59
N GLU A 624 -22.69 -114.95 57.13
CA GLU A 624 -23.94 -114.40 57.68
C GLU A 624 -23.73 -113.44 58.86
N ALA A 625 -22.67 -113.62 59.66
CA ALA A 625 -22.35 -112.76 60.79
C ALA A 625 -21.82 -111.36 60.38
N GLY A 626 -21.31 -111.22 59.14
CA GLY A 626 -20.70 -109.99 58.61
C GLY A 626 -21.68 -109.05 57.88
N LYS A 627 -22.94 -109.44 57.67
CA LYS A 627 -23.92 -108.66 56.87
C LYS A 627 -24.08 -107.21 57.36
N GLY A 628 -24.14 -106.98 58.67
CA GLY A 628 -24.23 -105.62 59.23
C GLY A 628 -22.98 -104.77 58.97
N PHE A 629 -21.79 -105.39 59.09
CA PHE A 629 -20.51 -104.73 58.79
C PHE A 629 -20.34 -104.41 57.31
N ALA A 630 -20.82 -105.28 56.41
CA ALA A 630 -20.76 -105.05 54.97
C ALA A 630 -21.57 -103.82 54.53
N VAL A 631 -22.74 -103.59 55.15
CA VAL A 631 -23.56 -102.39 54.87
C VAL A 631 -22.84 -101.12 55.33
N VAL A 632 -22.26 -101.13 56.54
CA VAL A 632 -21.48 -99.98 57.05
C VAL A 632 -20.26 -99.72 56.16
N ALA A 633 -19.54 -100.76 55.73
CA ALA A 633 -18.41 -100.61 54.83
C ALA A 633 -18.80 -100.03 53.46
N ALA A 634 -19.94 -100.44 52.90
CA ALA A 634 -20.47 -99.87 51.65
C ALA A 634 -20.89 -98.40 51.80
N GLU A 635 -21.47 -98.03 52.94
CA GLU A 635 -21.85 -96.64 53.24
C GLU A 635 -20.63 -95.75 53.43
N VAL A 636 -19.60 -96.21 54.16
CA VAL A 636 -18.31 -95.51 54.31
C VAL A 636 -17.63 -95.33 52.95
N ARG A 637 -17.71 -96.35 52.07
CA ARG A 637 -17.18 -96.26 50.71
C ARG A 637 -17.90 -95.20 49.88
N ASN A 638 -19.23 -95.16 49.94
CA ASN A 638 -20.03 -94.17 49.25
C ASN A 638 -19.69 -92.75 49.74
N LEU A 639 -19.59 -92.57 51.06
CA LEU A 639 -19.19 -91.30 51.68
C LEU A 639 -17.78 -90.87 51.25
N ALA A 640 -16.83 -91.80 51.16
CA ALA A 640 -15.48 -91.54 50.68
C ALA A 640 -15.46 -91.10 49.20
N SER A 641 -16.23 -91.77 48.33
CA SER A 641 -16.37 -91.36 46.92
C SER A 641 -16.98 -89.96 46.80
N ARG A 642 -18.06 -89.67 47.55
CA ARG A 642 -18.68 -88.35 47.58
C ARG A 642 -17.72 -87.27 48.09
N SER A 643 -16.85 -87.61 49.04
CA SER A 643 -15.84 -86.69 49.57
C SER A 643 -14.76 -86.39 48.53
N ALA A 644 -14.33 -87.39 47.74
CA ALA A 644 -13.37 -87.19 46.65
C ALA A 644 -13.96 -86.35 45.51
N ASP A 645 -15.22 -86.60 45.12
CA ASP A 645 -15.91 -85.80 44.10
C ASP A 645 -16.07 -84.34 44.55
N ALA A 646 -16.47 -84.10 45.81
CA ALA A 646 -16.55 -82.76 46.38
C ALA A 646 -15.17 -82.07 46.46
N ALA A 647 -14.12 -82.79 46.85
CA ALA A 647 -12.76 -82.26 46.88
C ALA A 647 -12.29 -81.85 45.46
N LYS A 648 -12.62 -82.64 44.44
CA LYS A 648 -12.32 -82.33 43.04
C LYS A 648 -13.05 -81.08 42.54
N GLU A 649 -14.33 -80.92 42.88
CA GLU A 649 -15.10 -79.72 42.54
C GLU A 649 -14.52 -78.47 43.23
N ILE A 650 -14.20 -78.54 44.52
CA ILE A 650 -13.60 -77.42 45.25
C ILE A 650 -12.22 -77.10 44.66
N LYS A 651 -11.42 -78.10 44.30
CA LYS A 651 -10.11 -77.88 43.66
C LYS A 651 -10.24 -77.08 42.37
N ALA A 652 -11.22 -77.40 41.52
CA ALA A 652 -11.48 -76.64 40.29
C ALA A 652 -11.91 -75.18 40.57
N LEU A 653 -12.71 -74.94 41.62
CA LEU A 653 -13.08 -73.58 42.04
C LEU A 653 -11.87 -72.79 42.55
N VAL A 654 -10.99 -73.43 43.33
CA VAL A 654 -9.76 -72.83 43.87
C VAL A 654 -8.79 -72.48 42.74
N GLU A 655 -8.59 -73.37 41.76
CA GLU A 655 -7.77 -73.11 40.57
C GLU A 655 -8.31 -71.91 39.77
N ASN A 656 -9.64 -71.81 39.62
CA ASN A 656 -10.27 -70.66 38.96
C ASN A 656 -10.09 -69.38 39.78
N ALA A 657 -10.22 -69.43 41.11
CA ALA A 657 -9.94 -68.30 41.99
C ALA A 657 -8.49 -67.82 41.85
N THR A 658 -7.51 -68.73 41.81
CA THR A 658 -6.09 -68.41 41.53
C THR A 658 -5.93 -67.65 40.21
N LEU A 659 -6.55 -68.14 39.13
CA LEU A 659 -6.49 -67.48 37.82
C LEU A 659 -7.08 -66.07 37.87
N LYS A 660 -8.21 -65.87 38.55
CA LYS A 660 -8.85 -64.55 38.68
C LYS A 660 -8.03 -63.58 39.52
N THR A 661 -7.46 -64.04 40.63
CA THR A 661 -6.58 -63.23 41.49
C THR A 661 -5.31 -62.81 40.75
N ASN A 662 -4.67 -63.72 40.02
CA ASN A 662 -3.50 -63.40 39.20
C ASN A 662 -3.81 -62.37 38.10
N ASN A 663 -4.97 -62.47 37.46
CA ASN A 663 -5.42 -61.47 36.49
C ASN A 663 -5.67 -60.10 37.18
N GLY A 664 -6.30 -60.09 38.36
CA GLY A 664 -6.47 -58.88 39.17
C GLY A 664 -5.15 -58.21 39.54
N LYS A 665 -4.14 -59.01 39.89
CA LYS A 665 -2.76 -58.54 40.12
C LYS A 665 -2.15 -57.91 38.87
N GLU A 666 -2.26 -58.57 37.71
CA GLU A 666 -1.72 -58.07 36.45
C GLU A 666 -2.37 -56.73 36.04
N ILE A 667 -3.69 -56.63 36.16
CA ILE A 667 -4.42 -55.38 35.88
C ILE A 667 -3.95 -54.27 36.83
N SER A 668 -3.78 -54.56 38.12
CA SER A 668 -3.31 -53.59 39.11
C SER A 668 -1.88 -53.11 38.82
N ASN A 669 -0.99 -54.00 38.36
CA ASN A 669 0.35 -53.63 37.88
C ASN A 669 0.29 -52.68 36.67
N LYS A 670 -0.60 -52.95 35.70
CA LYS A 670 -0.85 -52.04 34.57
C LYS A 670 -1.38 -50.68 35.03
N MET A 671 -2.21 -50.63 36.08
CA MET A 671 -2.64 -49.37 36.68
C MET A 671 -1.47 -48.59 37.28
N ILE A 672 -0.55 -49.25 38.00
CA ILE A 672 0.65 -48.61 38.56
C ILE A 672 1.49 -47.96 37.45
N GLU A 673 1.72 -48.69 36.35
CA GLU A 673 2.44 -48.16 35.20
C GLU A 673 1.70 -46.96 34.58
N GLY A 674 0.38 -47.09 34.37
CA GLY A 674 -0.46 -46.02 33.84
C GLY A 674 -0.43 -44.75 34.69
N PHE A 675 -0.56 -44.86 36.01
CA PHE A 675 -0.44 -43.71 36.91
C PHE A 675 0.97 -43.12 36.90
N SER A 676 2.02 -43.94 36.78
CA SER A 676 3.40 -43.43 36.68
C SER A 676 3.64 -42.66 35.36
N GLN A 677 3.05 -43.11 34.26
CA GLN A 677 3.08 -42.38 32.99
C GLN A 677 2.27 -41.07 33.09
N LEU A 678 1.12 -41.10 33.78
CA LEU A 678 0.30 -39.92 34.02
C LEU A 678 1.05 -38.86 34.86
N GLU A 679 1.71 -39.25 35.95
CA GLU A 679 2.57 -38.38 36.76
C GLU A 679 3.64 -37.68 35.90
N SER A 680 4.30 -38.42 35.01
CA SER A 680 5.33 -37.88 34.10
C SER A 680 4.76 -36.87 33.09
N LYS A 681 3.58 -37.14 32.54
CA LYS A 681 2.88 -36.21 31.64
C LYS A 681 2.46 -34.93 32.36
N ILE A 682 1.92 -35.03 33.58
CA ILE A 682 1.52 -33.87 34.39
C ILE A 682 2.75 -33.01 34.73
N LEU A 683 3.90 -33.62 35.01
CA LEU A 683 5.15 -32.90 35.24
C LEU A 683 5.60 -32.12 33.99
N SER A 684 5.45 -32.73 32.81
CA SER A 684 5.74 -32.06 31.52
C SER A 684 4.79 -30.88 31.27
N THR A 685 3.49 -31.05 31.55
CA THR A 685 2.50 -29.96 31.46
C THR A 685 2.82 -28.83 32.43
N SER A 686 3.20 -29.15 33.67
CA SER A 686 3.58 -28.15 34.67
C SER A 686 4.76 -27.30 34.22
N LYS A 687 5.75 -27.91 33.54
CA LYS A 687 6.86 -27.19 32.94
C LYS A 687 6.42 -26.22 31.84
N LEU A 688 5.51 -26.66 30.96
CA LEU A 688 4.97 -25.78 29.90
C LEU A 688 4.20 -24.58 30.49
N ILE A 689 3.47 -24.79 31.58
CA ILE A 689 2.76 -23.71 32.28
C ILE A 689 3.74 -22.71 32.91
N ASP A 690 4.86 -23.21 33.45
CA ASP A 690 5.94 -22.36 33.96
C ASP A 690 6.57 -21.51 32.84
N ASP A 691 6.83 -22.12 31.68
CA ASP A 691 7.32 -21.41 30.49
C ASP A 691 6.34 -20.30 30.04
N VAL A 692 5.02 -20.57 30.06
CA VAL A 692 3.97 -19.55 29.77
C VAL A 692 3.98 -18.42 30.79
N THR A 693 4.16 -18.74 32.08
CA THR A 693 4.21 -17.74 33.15
C THR A 693 5.41 -16.81 32.99
N ASN A 694 6.57 -17.37 32.63
CA ASN A 694 7.78 -16.60 32.37
C ASN A 694 7.64 -15.75 31.10
N ALA A 695 7.06 -16.28 30.02
CA ALA A 695 6.79 -15.54 28.80
C ALA A 695 5.82 -14.36 29.04
N ALA A 696 4.74 -14.56 29.81
CA ALA A 696 3.82 -13.49 30.18
C ALA A 696 4.52 -12.38 30.98
N LYS A 697 5.44 -12.75 31.87
CA LYS A 697 6.24 -11.78 32.63
C LYS A 697 7.16 -10.96 31.72
N GLU A 698 7.82 -11.60 30.76
CA GLU A 698 8.65 -10.89 29.77
C GLU A 698 7.81 -9.96 28.88
N GLN A 699 6.63 -10.43 28.44
CA GLN A 699 5.69 -9.61 27.67
C GLN A 699 5.21 -8.38 28.46
N SER A 700 4.93 -8.52 29.75
CA SER A 700 4.56 -7.39 30.62
C SER A 700 5.68 -6.33 30.71
N ILE A 701 6.94 -6.77 30.83
CA ILE A 701 8.10 -5.87 30.78
C ILE A 701 8.18 -5.18 29.41
N GLY A 702 7.97 -5.93 28.32
CA GLY A 702 7.94 -5.39 26.96
C GLY A 702 6.84 -4.34 26.76
N MET A 703 5.64 -4.59 27.28
CA MET A 703 4.52 -3.63 27.21
C MET A 703 4.81 -2.35 27.99
N THR A 704 5.49 -2.44 29.13
CA THR A 704 5.92 -1.25 29.88
C THR A 704 6.86 -0.38 29.03
N GLN A 705 7.81 -0.99 28.32
CA GLN A 705 8.73 -0.26 27.44
C GLN A 705 8.02 0.37 26.24
N ILE A 706 7.02 -0.32 25.68
CA ILE A 706 6.20 0.22 24.59
C ILE A 706 5.36 1.40 25.10
N SER A 707 4.76 1.28 26.28
CA SER A 707 4.00 2.37 26.92
C SER A 707 4.88 3.62 27.12
N ASP A 708 6.12 3.44 27.61
CA ASP A 708 7.08 4.54 27.75
C ASP A 708 7.40 5.20 26.38
N ALA A 709 7.56 4.40 25.32
CA ALA A 709 7.83 4.92 23.97
C ALA A 709 6.63 5.69 23.39
N VAL A 710 5.41 5.22 23.63
CA VAL A 710 4.17 5.92 23.26
C VAL A 710 4.07 7.26 24.02
N GLY A 711 4.42 7.28 25.30
CA GLY A 711 4.49 8.52 26.08
C GLY A 711 5.51 9.53 25.52
N GLN A 712 6.64 9.06 24.98
CA GLN A 712 7.60 9.93 24.28
C GLN A 712 7.05 10.46 22.94
N LEU A 713 6.33 9.61 22.18
CA LEU A 713 5.70 10.03 20.93
C LEU A 713 4.60 11.06 21.15
N ASP A 714 3.82 10.94 22.23
CA ASP A 714 2.83 11.96 22.61
C ASP A 714 3.52 13.29 22.89
N LYS A 715 4.59 13.28 23.69
CA LYS A 715 5.39 14.48 23.94
C LYS A 715 5.92 15.13 22.64
N PHE A 716 6.47 14.35 21.72
CA PHE A 716 6.94 14.89 20.43
C PHE A 716 5.79 15.40 19.57
N THR A 717 4.61 14.79 19.65
CA THR A 717 3.41 15.23 18.94
C THR A 717 2.95 16.60 19.46
N GLN A 718 2.95 16.80 20.78
CA GLN A 718 2.67 18.10 21.39
C GLN A 718 3.73 19.15 21.03
N GLU A 719 5.02 18.78 21.02
CA GLU A 719 6.10 19.68 20.56
C GLU A 719 5.91 20.08 19.09
N ASN A 720 5.54 19.14 18.21
CA ASN A 720 5.24 19.42 16.80
C ASN A 720 4.06 20.37 16.64
N ALA A 721 2.99 20.20 17.42
CA ALA A 721 1.85 21.12 17.42
C ALA A 721 2.27 22.55 17.84
N ALA A 722 3.08 22.67 18.89
CA ALA A 722 3.61 23.95 19.34
C ALA A 722 4.56 24.61 18.31
N ILE A 723 5.41 23.82 17.66
CA ILE A 723 6.29 24.29 16.57
C ILE A 723 5.45 24.75 15.38
N ALA A 724 4.39 24.02 15.02
CA ALA A 724 3.47 24.41 13.96
C ALA A 724 2.83 25.76 14.27
N GLU A 725 2.28 25.95 15.47
CA GLU A 725 1.68 27.23 15.88
C GLU A 725 2.68 28.39 15.81
N LYS A 726 3.90 28.19 16.32
CA LYS A 726 4.96 29.19 16.24
C LYS A 726 5.38 29.51 14.81
N THR A 727 5.50 28.49 13.96
CA THR A 727 5.87 28.66 12.54
C THR A 727 4.77 29.38 11.76
N ASN A 728 3.51 29.12 12.09
CA ASN A 728 2.36 29.83 11.51
C ASN A 728 2.42 31.33 11.83
N SER A 729 2.73 31.68 13.08
CA SER A 729 2.92 33.08 13.49
C SER A 729 4.06 33.75 12.71
N ILE A 730 5.21 33.10 12.57
CA ILE A 730 6.35 33.60 11.77
C ILE A 730 5.96 33.78 10.30
N ALA A 731 5.21 32.83 9.72
CA ALA A 731 4.75 32.92 8.33
C ALA A 731 3.79 34.11 8.12
N GLN A 732 2.89 34.35 9.07
CA GLN A 732 1.98 35.51 9.05
C GLN A 732 2.74 36.83 9.18
N GLU A 733 3.73 36.90 10.08
CA GLU A 733 4.59 38.08 10.23
C GLU A 733 5.41 38.34 8.96
N THR A 734 5.98 37.30 8.36
CA THR A 734 6.74 37.38 7.10
C THR A 734 5.85 37.86 5.95
N ASN A 735 4.61 37.38 5.87
CA ASN A 735 3.63 37.87 4.89
C ASN A 735 3.30 39.35 5.11
N ALA A 736 3.14 39.79 6.37
CA ALA A 736 2.92 41.19 6.69
C ALA A 736 4.11 42.08 6.31
N VAL A 737 5.35 41.61 6.51
CA VAL A 737 6.56 42.30 6.05
C VAL A 737 6.62 42.36 4.52
N ALA A 738 6.36 41.25 3.83
CA ALA A 738 6.31 41.19 2.38
C ALA A 738 5.28 42.16 1.81
N PHE A 739 4.09 42.23 2.43
CA PHE A 739 3.06 43.20 2.08
C PHE A 739 3.55 44.64 2.22
N LYS A 740 4.20 44.99 3.33
CA LYS A 740 4.79 46.33 3.54
C LYS A 740 5.87 46.68 2.51
N VAL A 741 6.69 45.71 2.08
CA VAL A 741 7.69 45.91 1.02
C VAL A 741 6.99 46.26 -0.29
N VAL A 742 5.99 45.48 -0.69
CA VAL A 742 5.22 45.73 -1.92
C VAL A 742 4.46 47.06 -1.83
N GLU A 743 3.89 47.39 -0.67
CA GLU A 743 3.24 48.67 -0.40
C GLU A 743 4.20 49.85 -0.56
N ASN A 744 5.37 49.79 0.08
CA ASN A 744 6.39 50.84 -0.03
C ASN A 744 6.88 51.02 -1.48
N VAL A 745 7.11 49.92 -2.21
CA VAL A 745 7.44 50.01 -3.63
C VAL A 745 6.32 50.67 -4.43
N ASN A 746 5.05 50.36 -4.11
CA ASN A 746 3.87 50.94 -4.75
C ASN A 746 3.66 52.44 -4.47
N GLU A 747 4.25 53.01 -3.42
CA GLU A 747 4.24 54.47 -3.20
C GLU A 747 5.11 55.22 -4.21
N ASN A 748 6.05 54.53 -4.88
CA ASN A 748 6.88 55.11 -5.94
C ASN A 748 6.18 55.03 -7.31
N ASN A 749 6.38 56.02 -8.17
CA ASN A 749 5.93 55.98 -9.58
C ASN A 749 7.12 55.66 -10.49
N PHE A 750 7.05 54.57 -11.25
CA PHE A 750 8.15 54.09 -12.09
C PHE A 750 7.63 53.25 -13.27
N ASP A 751 8.44 53.15 -14.32
CA ASP A 751 8.09 52.38 -15.52
C ASP A 751 7.98 50.88 -15.21
N GLY A 752 6.88 50.26 -15.63
CA GLY A 752 6.62 48.81 -15.42
C GLY A 752 5.78 48.48 -14.18
N LYS A 753 5.44 49.46 -13.34
CA LYS A 753 4.59 49.30 -12.13
C LYS A 753 3.25 48.58 -12.39
N ASN A 754 2.59 48.87 -13.52
CA ASN A 754 1.27 48.32 -13.85
C ASN A 754 1.31 46.90 -14.42
N ASN A 755 2.42 46.47 -15.03
CA ASN A 755 2.54 45.11 -15.59
C ASN A 755 2.58 44.04 -14.50
N MET A 756 2.97 44.38 -13.27
CA MET A 756 3.01 43.47 -12.13
C MET A 756 1.74 43.50 -11.26
N LYS A 757 0.96 44.60 -11.28
CA LYS A 757 -0.37 44.65 -10.62
C LYS A 757 -1.37 43.69 -11.26
N SER A 758 -1.40 43.56 -12.59
CA SER A 758 -2.31 42.62 -13.28
C SER A 758 -2.09 41.15 -12.92
N GLN A 759 -0.85 40.73 -12.60
CA GLN A 759 -0.61 39.35 -12.14
C GLN A 759 -1.12 39.11 -10.71
N THR A 760 -1.20 40.16 -9.89
CA THR A 760 -1.67 40.09 -8.50
C THR A 760 -3.20 40.03 -8.44
N GLU A 761 -3.90 40.75 -9.34
CA GLU A 761 -5.36 40.71 -9.45
C GLU A 761 -5.89 39.39 -10.04
N LEU A 762 -5.21 38.84 -11.06
CA LEU A 762 -5.60 37.56 -11.68
C LEU A 762 -5.47 36.36 -10.72
N LYS A 763 -4.50 36.38 -9.78
CA LYS A 763 -4.34 35.32 -8.75
C LYS A 763 -5.24 35.52 -7.52
N LYS A 764 -5.62 36.77 -7.20
CA LYS A 764 -6.63 37.04 -6.16
C LYS A 764 -7.98 36.43 -6.54
N GLU A 765 -8.38 36.49 -7.82
CA GLU A 765 -9.59 35.79 -8.28
C GLU A 765 -9.48 34.27 -8.15
N SER A 766 -8.32 33.66 -8.43
CA SER A 766 -8.14 32.20 -8.31
C SER A 766 -8.23 31.72 -6.86
N SER A 767 -7.58 32.42 -5.92
CA SER A 767 -7.61 32.10 -4.48
C SER A 767 -8.96 32.38 -3.81
N ILE A 768 -9.74 33.35 -4.30
CA ILE A 768 -11.12 33.60 -3.85
C ILE A 768 -12.08 32.52 -4.39
N ILE A 769 -11.81 31.96 -5.57
CA ILE A 769 -12.57 30.84 -6.14
C ILE A 769 -12.30 29.53 -5.36
N GLU A 770 -11.08 29.32 -4.86
CA GLU A 770 -10.75 28.19 -3.96
C GLU A 770 -11.36 28.36 -2.56
N LYS A 771 -11.29 29.57 -1.97
CA LYS A 771 -12.00 29.86 -0.70
C LYS A 771 -13.51 29.67 -0.79
N ARG A 772 -14.14 29.97 -1.93
CA ARG A 772 -15.58 29.68 -2.16
C ARG A 772 -15.87 28.19 -2.31
N LYS A 773 -14.91 27.37 -2.74
CA LYS A 773 -15.08 25.91 -2.79
C LYS A 773 -14.95 25.25 -1.42
N GLU A 774 -14.09 25.78 -0.53
CA GLU A 774 -13.97 25.32 0.86
C GLU A 774 -15.13 25.81 1.75
N GLU A 775 -15.65 27.03 1.55
CA GLU A 775 -16.82 27.52 2.30
C GLU A 775 -18.11 26.76 1.95
N HIS A 776 -18.22 26.18 0.75
CA HIS A 776 -19.40 25.40 0.36
C HIS A 776 -19.43 23.96 0.92
N THR A 777 -18.33 23.43 1.45
CA THR A 777 -18.29 22.13 2.15
C THR A 777 -18.41 22.24 3.67
N SER A 778 -18.35 23.45 4.25
CA SER A 778 -18.45 23.66 5.71
C SER A 778 -19.85 24.03 6.22
N TYR A 779 -20.84 24.30 5.35
CA TYR A 779 -22.21 24.62 5.77
C TYR A 779 -23.11 23.38 5.79
N LYS A 780 -22.84 22.44 6.71
CA LYS A 780 -23.87 21.51 7.19
C LYS A 780 -23.58 20.88 8.56
N LYS A 781 -23.18 21.68 9.56
CA LYS A 781 -23.41 21.34 10.98
C LYS A 781 -23.15 22.55 11.89
N SER A 782 -24.19 23.35 12.14
CA SER A 782 -24.25 24.18 13.35
C SER A 782 -25.69 24.62 13.63
N GLU A 783 -26.44 23.79 14.34
CA GLU A 783 -27.44 24.30 15.28
C GLU A 783 -27.21 23.61 16.61
N LEU A 784 -26.44 24.25 17.49
CA LEU A 784 -26.58 24.06 18.93
C LEU A 784 -26.42 25.43 19.59
N LYS A 785 -27.54 25.91 20.12
CA LYS A 785 -27.59 27.02 21.06
C LYS A 785 -26.89 26.62 22.35
N ASN A 786 -26.10 27.55 22.88
CA ASN A 786 -25.71 27.59 24.29
C ASN A 786 -26.96 27.47 25.18
N ASP A 787 -26.93 26.55 26.14
CA ASP A 787 -27.25 26.92 27.51
C ASP A 787 -26.44 26.09 28.50
N SER A 788 -25.86 26.81 29.45
CA SER A 788 -25.01 26.31 30.52
C SER A 788 -25.86 25.74 31.66
N THR A 789 -25.53 24.55 32.17
CA THR A 789 -25.62 24.26 33.62
C THR A 789 -24.95 22.93 33.99
N TYR A 790 -24.09 22.99 35.01
CA TYR A 790 -23.55 21.86 35.76
C TYR A 790 -24.68 21.07 36.45
N LYS A 791 -24.67 19.72 36.36
CA LYS A 791 -24.91 18.78 37.49
C LYS A 791 -24.77 17.28 37.13
N GLU A 792 -23.95 16.62 37.95
CA GLU A 792 -23.97 15.25 38.49
C GLU A 792 -24.70 14.07 37.81
N ASP A 793 -23.88 13.03 37.58
CA ASP A 793 -24.06 11.62 38.00
C ASP A 793 -25.28 10.85 37.47
N LYS A 794 -25.08 10.12 36.36
CA LYS A 794 -25.89 8.94 35.99
C LYS A 794 -25.08 7.89 35.22
N THR A 795 -24.95 6.73 35.87
CA THR A 795 -24.80 5.35 35.34
C THR A 795 -25.06 5.17 33.84
N PHE A 796 -24.06 4.66 33.13
CA PHE A 796 -24.18 4.17 31.75
C PHE A 796 -24.98 2.87 31.68
N LYS A 797 -26.03 2.85 30.85
CA LYS A 797 -26.62 1.64 30.27
C LYS A 797 -26.14 1.55 28.83
N SER A 798 -25.71 0.35 28.44
CA SER A 798 -25.25 0.04 27.08
C SER A 798 -26.38 0.17 26.07
N GLN A 799 -26.06 0.82 24.95
CA GLN A 799 -26.75 0.66 23.68
C GLN A 799 -25.67 0.44 22.63
N ALA A 800 -25.65 -0.78 22.10
CA ALA A 800 -24.90 -1.15 20.91
C ALA A 800 -25.56 -0.51 19.70
N ASP A 801 -24.76 0.12 18.84
CA ASP A 801 -24.75 -0.13 17.39
C ASP A 801 -23.54 0.58 16.75
N ASN A 802 -22.66 -0.28 16.22
CA ASN A 802 -21.82 -0.17 15.03
C ASN A 802 -21.31 1.20 14.57
N GLU A 803 -19.98 1.38 14.62
CA GLU A 803 -19.11 1.55 13.45
C GLU A 803 -17.67 1.76 13.95
N ASP A 804 -16.93 0.67 14.14
CA ASP A 804 -15.47 0.68 14.35
C ASP A 804 -14.81 -0.11 13.20
N GLU A 805 -14.46 0.62 12.14
CA GLU A 805 -13.40 0.22 11.21
C GLU A 805 -12.09 0.80 11.75
N TRP A 806 -11.29 0.03 12.50
CA TRP A 806 -9.81 0.03 12.51
C TRP A 806 -9.31 -1.17 13.34
N GLU A 807 -8.76 -2.20 12.67
CA GLU A 807 -7.70 -3.07 13.20
C GLU A 807 -6.77 -3.36 12.00
N SER A 808 -5.64 -2.64 11.90
CA SER A 808 -4.31 -2.96 12.47
C SER A 808 -3.60 -4.06 11.66
N PHE A 809 -2.43 -3.81 11.08
CA PHE A 809 -1.11 -3.83 11.73
C PHE A 809 -0.86 -5.08 12.58
#